data_AF-A0A945S2P3-F1
#
_entry.id   AF-A0A945S2P3-F1
#
_cell.length_a   1.000
_cell.length_b   1.000
_cell.length_c   1.000
_cell.angle_alpha   90.00
_cell.angle_beta   90.00
_cell.angle_gamma   90.00
#
_symmetry.space_group_name_H-M   'P 1'
#
loop_
_entity.id
_entity.type
_entity.pdbx_description
1 polymer ?
#
loop_
_entity_poly.entity_id
_entity_poly.type
_entity_poly.pdbx_seq_one_letter_code
_entity_poly.pdbx_strand_id
1 'polypeptide(L)'
;MDLWRSTLTAACLLAAIGADAHWETHDHLPRYARRGVLRACVAPFNGPQLDTWLDVDPLGSHFNLIFTAQPAWEHPIIQTDAVVSRYLQPRGGNLFFYTCPNSIYFNDEFERVDYREDVRFERHRWDTLNRFPYAKDQITWGRDGKPIKAYVWPSTRHRTSYFSERWLEHHFQVMSYMVEGKAAVTNKQLVKWLHDLDHPGIHGGYYYDNAGVRHDWGPLAMKKWKEVSRREFGKVIDPRSASDLRVRMFWDDMQHRAYIEYCDALRKHAWSSDRPRLSIQGSRGAPAYYAGEYDFPDIEFYENSGKMLPQTDSIWDLKCGLARTHGKAQALLTHDHFPRPRLDRSGGFRVLNWTLTEEYARLMLAESLALNAAHMVQIGAMTYDTMRYGPQVTQYNTFNRELEELVYREARLAARLAVMSPIASEAHGSASNAPLGERLWRQGWAYDVVIEHDVTPAIWPEMKADVLVLPDVRCLNEPRLQVLLDWVRAGGKALISQALATRDELGIPRTSVLASQLLGSVPTRVSFSAAYDCQLTGFVVEKEGRVWLPMNFHEKTKTLEGTVTADFSGADGQYDVRIVHLDESDGVSNMTVLQNGSVLTTFTLDKDTDRRHVKQLPGIAIRTGDRFEVRARMDKDGEEFCRIYDLEFVPVGADLNSVTYRDVGKGLVAYAPQSLMLYTDGEFEAILTRLSGGHGNRVTYSPGAGDLGSVFMNIMTDHAGRATQAHIVNATYQTPERYATITSTGQVIRAQVALVDVPANPVLRVLAFGVGKDWQLAATVNGTALTPVDAAAIRNTAWVEFPVERALLKPNAPNEITVRGAGAVDAYGAHVAVYLDATQTVPDSDYSTDGGKTFSGDDLSALNGIQTGAYMVTIGEASRVKMRPEMRTRLVRRSDVQLQLSVASAPEGAQGLMISPDLPPRRLTIEREAEHARISVPELDVYCVVLVSTDAAYLEAVEEKARGLRFNPSPARTPEFNSLLAEGILGERLPAGDLEGDFRLRGVEQIDPASVSARNGDRYFAKDLVPGKDFVVFPDGRLEALPGTFRYLKRIFLTWSESPGDHYRAPHRPYMRLGDTILLPPGWSFMGRAPETTTVGRADQPGEFREGAAGVRITAKTGAGLSSGTEWLDIGRPYVASVWIKVAAGQALVTITNGTDQTMKQTCKAGDWKRVELRFVAQHSRAAFRITAANPEGDSTFFVDGASVREAPR
;
A
#
# COMPACT_ATOMS: atom_id res chain seq x y z
N MET A 1 -49.46 21.87 -27.96
CA MET A 1 -48.82 22.72 -26.94
C MET A 1 -49.24 22.38 -25.51
N ASP A 2 -50.33 21.61 -25.22
CA ASP A 2 -50.77 21.43 -23.81
C ASP A 2 -51.02 20.00 -23.30
N LEU A 3 -50.52 18.94 -23.96
CA LEU A 3 -50.61 17.56 -23.42
C LEU A 3 -49.28 16.80 -23.33
N TRP A 4 -48.17 17.40 -23.80
CA TRP A 4 -46.83 16.80 -23.79
C TRP A 4 -45.93 17.34 -22.67
N ARG A 5 -46.39 18.34 -21.91
CA ARG A 5 -45.72 18.86 -20.71
C ARG A 5 -46.18 18.22 -19.39
N SER A 6 -47.23 17.39 -19.40
CA SER A 6 -47.92 16.98 -18.16
C SER A 6 -47.72 15.53 -17.74
N THR A 7 -47.11 14.64 -18.54
CA THR A 7 -47.13 13.19 -18.23
C THR A 7 -45.78 12.48 -18.28
N LEU A 8 -44.72 13.10 -18.83
CA LEU A 8 -43.38 12.51 -18.89
C LEU A 8 -42.37 13.13 -17.91
N THR A 9 -42.75 14.23 -17.24
CA THR A 9 -41.89 14.94 -16.27
C THR A 9 -42.38 14.77 -14.82
N ALA A 10 -43.56 14.18 -14.60
CA ALA A 10 -44.22 14.18 -13.29
C ALA A 10 -44.30 12.83 -12.55
N ALA A 11 -43.93 11.69 -13.17
CA ALA A 11 -44.11 10.36 -12.53
C ALA A 11 -42.82 9.52 -12.37
N CYS A 12 -41.77 9.78 -13.15
CA CYS A 12 -40.46 9.11 -12.96
C CYS A 12 -39.42 9.99 -12.23
N LEU A 13 -39.81 11.20 -11.82
CA LEU A 13 -38.96 12.19 -11.13
C LEU A 13 -39.41 12.47 -9.68
N LEU A 14 -40.45 11.78 -9.19
CA LEU A 14 -41.06 12.06 -7.88
C LEU A 14 -41.17 10.85 -6.93
N ALA A 15 -40.52 9.70 -7.23
CA ALA A 15 -40.58 8.53 -6.34
C ALA A 15 -39.35 7.60 -6.40
N ALA A 16 -38.18 8.11 -6.78
CA ALA A 16 -36.90 7.42 -6.54
C ALA A 16 -36.09 8.27 -5.57
N ILE A 17 -36.22 7.92 -4.28
CA ILE A 17 -35.28 8.19 -3.18
C ILE A 17 -34.99 9.68 -2.99
N GLY A 18 -35.68 10.30 -2.03
CA GLY A 18 -35.26 11.58 -1.48
C GLY A 18 -33.83 11.44 -0.97
N ALA A 19 -32.88 11.95 -1.75
CA ALA A 19 -31.49 12.10 -1.34
C ALA A 19 -31.42 13.34 -0.46
N ASP A 20 -31.74 13.13 0.81
CA ASP A 20 -31.22 13.90 1.92
C ASP A 20 -29.69 13.75 1.89
N ALA A 21 -29.00 14.62 1.17
CA ALA A 21 -27.56 14.64 1.14
C ALA A 21 -27.07 15.55 2.26
N HIS A 22 -27.33 15.06 3.47
CA HIS A 22 -26.66 15.51 4.64
C HIS A 22 -25.30 14.80 4.72
N TRP A 23 -24.32 15.44 5.35
CA TRP A 23 -23.28 14.71 6.10
C TRP A 23 -23.94 14.04 7.33
N GLU A 24 -25.00 13.27 7.09
CA GLU A 24 -25.92 12.73 8.08
C GLU A 24 -25.31 11.56 8.82
N THR A 25 -25.92 11.27 9.95
CA THR A 25 -25.87 9.94 10.52
C THR A 25 -26.45 8.98 9.48
N HIS A 26 -25.61 8.13 8.87
CA HIS A 26 -26.06 7.04 8.00
C HIS A 26 -26.73 5.95 8.87
N ASP A 27 -27.88 6.28 9.46
CA ASP A 27 -28.51 5.48 10.51
C ASP A 27 -29.08 4.17 9.99
N HIS A 28 -29.38 4.14 8.69
CA HIS A 28 -29.74 2.93 7.95
C HIS A 28 -28.59 1.91 7.89
N LEU A 29 -27.34 2.34 8.05
CA LEU A 29 -26.20 1.44 8.19
C LEU A 29 -26.10 0.94 9.64
N PRO A 30 -25.78 -0.36 9.85
CA PRO A 30 -25.52 -0.87 11.17
C PRO A 30 -24.31 -0.16 11.78
N ARG A 31 -24.34 0.04 13.11
CA ARG A 31 -23.33 0.83 13.84
C ARG A 31 -21.88 0.49 13.44
N TYR A 32 -21.55 -0.79 13.29
CA TYR A 32 -20.18 -1.24 12.95
C TYR A 32 -19.69 -0.76 11.57
N ALA A 33 -20.62 -0.43 10.67
CA ALA A 33 -20.35 0.02 9.31
C ALA A 33 -20.47 1.56 9.16
N ARG A 34 -20.61 2.29 10.26
CA ARG A 34 -20.66 3.76 10.23
C ARG A 34 -19.26 4.35 10.24
N ARG A 35 -19.12 5.54 9.66
CA ARG A 35 -17.85 6.29 9.61
C ARG A 35 -17.34 6.57 11.03
N GLY A 36 -16.03 6.45 11.24
CA GLY A 36 -15.38 6.53 12.55
C GLY A 36 -15.56 5.30 13.46
N VAL A 37 -16.40 4.34 13.08
CA VAL A 37 -16.63 3.08 13.82
C VAL A 37 -16.07 1.86 13.08
N LEU A 38 -16.02 1.90 11.75
CA LEU A 38 -15.53 0.79 10.94
C LEU A 38 -14.03 0.52 11.22
N ARG A 39 -13.68 -0.74 11.47
CA ARG A 39 -12.31 -1.25 11.68
C ARG A 39 -12.19 -2.59 10.96
N ALA A 40 -11.50 -2.64 9.82
CA ALA A 40 -11.63 -3.74 8.87
C ALA A 40 -10.31 -4.49 8.60
N CYS A 41 -10.36 -5.78 8.23
CA CYS A 41 -9.18 -6.59 7.90
C CYS A 41 -9.49 -7.59 6.77
N VAL A 42 -8.54 -7.80 5.84
CA VAL A 42 -8.66 -8.75 4.73
C VAL A 42 -7.87 -10.02 5.02
N ALA A 43 -8.55 -11.18 5.01
CA ALA A 43 -7.92 -12.50 5.03
C ALA A 43 -7.86 -13.08 3.60
N PRO A 44 -6.73 -12.95 2.87
CA PRO A 44 -6.60 -13.54 1.54
C PRO A 44 -6.37 -15.06 1.57
N PHE A 45 -6.18 -15.66 2.74
CA PHE A 45 -5.69 -17.03 2.87
C PHE A 45 -6.70 -18.00 3.49
N ASN A 46 -6.75 -19.19 2.89
CA ASN A 46 -7.48 -20.35 3.39
C ASN A 46 -6.57 -21.15 4.35
N GLY A 47 -7.13 -21.63 5.47
CA GLY A 47 -6.51 -22.67 6.30
C GLY A 47 -5.67 -22.19 7.50
N PRO A 48 -4.62 -22.94 7.91
CA PRO A 48 -3.95 -22.82 9.21
C PRO A 48 -3.35 -21.45 9.57
N GLN A 49 -3.13 -20.58 8.59
CA GLN A 49 -2.54 -19.25 8.80
C GLN A 49 -3.54 -18.26 9.42
N LEU A 50 -4.81 -18.32 9.01
CA LEU A 50 -5.89 -17.56 9.64
C LEU A 50 -6.12 -18.08 11.07
N ASP A 51 -6.10 -19.40 11.24
CA ASP A 51 -6.21 -20.04 12.57
C ASP A 51 -5.03 -19.64 13.46
N THR A 52 -3.81 -19.64 12.94
CA THR A 52 -2.61 -19.20 13.68
C THR A 52 -2.71 -17.72 14.07
N TRP A 53 -3.20 -16.86 13.18
CA TRP A 53 -3.39 -15.45 13.51
C TRP A 53 -4.47 -15.24 14.57
N LEU A 54 -5.61 -15.92 14.44
CA LEU A 54 -6.71 -15.85 15.42
C LEU A 54 -6.37 -16.54 16.75
N ASP A 55 -5.48 -17.53 16.76
CA ASP A 55 -5.01 -18.18 18.00
C ASP A 55 -3.91 -17.35 18.69
N VAL A 56 -3.10 -16.59 17.95
CA VAL A 56 -2.02 -15.74 18.50
C VAL A 56 -2.54 -14.36 18.90
N ASP A 57 -3.55 -13.82 18.22
CA ASP A 57 -4.21 -12.55 18.56
C ASP A 57 -5.75 -12.59 18.36
N PRO A 58 -6.51 -13.22 19.25
CA PRO A 58 -7.95 -13.10 19.22
C PRO A 58 -8.39 -11.80 19.92
N LEU A 59 -8.18 -10.67 19.21
CA LEU A 59 -8.90 -9.38 19.28
C LEU A 59 -8.31 -8.26 20.16
N GLY A 60 -7.01 -8.30 20.45
CA GLY A 60 -6.26 -7.08 20.82
C GLY A 60 -6.37 -6.03 19.71
N SER A 61 -6.39 -6.47 18.45
CA SER A 61 -6.47 -5.60 17.27
C SER A 61 -7.82 -4.89 17.03
N HIS A 62 -8.89 -5.22 17.75
CA HIS A 62 -10.22 -4.56 17.71
C HIS A 62 -10.90 -4.38 16.32
N PHE A 63 -10.62 -5.26 15.36
CA PHE A 63 -11.35 -5.29 14.09
C PHE A 63 -12.82 -5.72 14.31
N ASN A 64 -13.75 -5.08 13.59
CA ASN A 64 -15.18 -5.41 13.60
C ASN A 64 -15.71 -5.90 12.25
N LEU A 65 -14.86 -5.92 11.21
CA LEU A 65 -15.17 -6.47 9.89
C LEU A 65 -13.99 -7.30 9.36
N ILE A 66 -14.24 -8.52 8.91
CA ILE A 66 -13.25 -9.40 8.27
C ILE A 66 -13.73 -9.87 6.90
N PHE A 67 -12.85 -9.82 5.89
CA PHE A 67 -13.10 -10.36 4.55
C PHE A 67 -12.42 -11.71 4.36
N THR A 68 -13.06 -12.62 3.62
CA THR A 68 -12.43 -13.88 3.17
C THR A 68 -12.42 -13.96 1.65
N ALA A 69 -11.27 -14.28 1.07
CA ALA A 69 -11.04 -14.27 -0.39
C ALA A 69 -11.39 -15.61 -1.08
N GLN A 70 -12.48 -16.29 -0.72
CA GLN A 70 -12.88 -17.51 -1.44
C GLN A 70 -13.78 -17.17 -2.63
N PRO A 71 -13.45 -17.62 -3.86
CA PRO A 71 -14.39 -17.57 -4.96
C PRO A 71 -15.53 -18.55 -4.71
N ALA A 72 -16.75 -18.17 -5.06
CA ALA A 72 -17.97 -18.99 -4.96
C ALA A 72 -17.95 -20.33 -5.74
N TRP A 73 -16.87 -20.61 -6.47
CA TRP A 73 -16.86 -21.48 -7.65
C TRP A 73 -15.92 -22.69 -7.57
N GLU A 74 -14.94 -22.66 -6.67
CA GLU A 74 -14.02 -23.77 -6.43
C GLU A 74 -14.29 -24.27 -5.00
N HIS A 75 -14.23 -25.60 -4.81
CA HIS A 75 -14.48 -26.32 -3.56
C HIS A 75 -14.39 -25.41 -2.32
N PRO A 76 -15.50 -25.17 -1.59
CA PRO A 76 -15.42 -24.45 -0.34
C PRO A 76 -14.51 -25.25 0.58
N ILE A 77 -13.26 -24.82 0.75
CA ILE A 77 -12.45 -25.24 1.89
C ILE A 77 -12.99 -24.40 3.04
N ILE A 78 -14.23 -24.67 3.43
CA ILE A 78 -14.81 -24.16 4.67
C ILE A 78 -14.11 -24.94 5.78
N GLN A 79 -13.05 -24.35 6.30
CA GLN A 79 -12.47 -24.73 7.59
C GLN A 79 -12.67 -23.63 8.66
N THR A 80 -13.59 -22.69 8.45
CA THR A 80 -13.69 -21.49 9.30
C THR A 80 -14.94 -21.40 10.18
N ASP A 81 -15.87 -22.36 10.12
CA ASP A 81 -17.11 -22.31 10.92
C ASP A 81 -16.87 -22.34 12.43
N ALA A 82 -15.92 -23.17 12.88
CA ALA A 82 -15.48 -23.21 14.27
C ALA A 82 -14.79 -21.90 14.69
N VAL A 83 -14.12 -21.23 13.76
CA VAL A 83 -13.25 -20.09 14.00
C VAL A 83 -14.08 -18.79 14.07
N VAL A 84 -15.01 -18.60 13.13
CA VAL A 84 -15.95 -17.46 13.13
C VAL A 84 -16.85 -17.50 14.37
N SER A 85 -17.39 -18.68 14.69
CA SER A 85 -18.26 -18.87 15.86
C SER A 85 -17.50 -18.74 17.19
N ARG A 86 -16.23 -19.18 17.24
CA ARG A 86 -15.41 -19.12 18.46
C ARG A 86 -14.81 -17.75 18.75
N TYR A 87 -14.43 -16.99 17.72
CA TYR A 87 -13.64 -15.77 17.89
C TYR A 87 -14.36 -14.48 17.49
N LEU A 88 -15.11 -14.47 16.38
CA LEU A 88 -15.70 -13.24 15.82
C LEU A 88 -17.10 -12.94 16.36
N GLN A 89 -18.01 -13.93 16.33
CA GLN A 89 -19.38 -13.74 16.79
C GLN A 89 -19.48 -13.28 18.25
N PRO A 90 -18.73 -13.85 19.23
CA PRO A 90 -18.84 -13.43 20.63
C PRO A 90 -18.42 -11.98 20.91
N ARG A 91 -17.79 -11.30 19.94
CA ARG A 91 -17.28 -9.92 20.08
C ARG A 91 -17.88 -8.96 19.05
N GLY A 92 -18.92 -9.38 18.33
CA GLY A 92 -19.64 -8.53 17.38
C GLY A 92 -18.91 -8.28 16.05
N GLY A 93 -17.97 -9.14 15.66
CA GLY A 93 -17.31 -9.08 14.36
C GLY A 93 -18.19 -9.58 13.22
N ASN A 94 -18.08 -8.97 12.03
CA ASN A 94 -18.89 -9.27 10.85
C ASN A 94 -18.03 -9.83 9.71
N LEU A 95 -18.55 -10.83 9.00
CA LEU A 95 -17.85 -11.48 7.89
C LEU A 95 -18.38 -11.01 6.53
N PHE A 96 -17.50 -10.59 5.63
CA PHE A 96 -17.88 -10.17 4.27
C PHE A 96 -17.34 -11.14 3.23
N PHE A 97 -18.19 -11.46 2.24
CA PHE A 97 -17.80 -12.34 1.15
C PHE A 97 -17.12 -11.58 0.03
N TYR A 98 -15.97 -12.09 -0.38
CA TYR A 98 -15.41 -11.73 -1.66
C TYR A 98 -16.30 -12.25 -2.80
N THR A 99 -16.72 -11.35 -3.69
CA THR A 99 -17.28 -11.73 -4.98
C THR A 99 -16.64 -10.88 -6.07
N CYS A 100 -16.18 -11.54 -7.13
CA CYS A 100 -15.69 -10.87 -8.32
C CYS A 100 -16.84 -10.86 -9.33
N PRO A 101 -17.60 -9.76 -9.47
CA PRO A 101 -18.70 -9.68 -10.45
C PRO A 101 -18.21 -9.80 -11.91
N ASN A 102 -16.89 -9.81 -12.11
CA ASN A 102 -16.22 -9.45 -13.35
C ASN A 102 -15.52 -10.61 -14.09
N SER A 103 -15.65 -11.88 -13.67
CA SER A 103 -14.98 -13.01 -14.37
C SER A 103 -15.55 -14.42 -14.13
N ILE A 104 -15.82 -15.13 -15.23
CA ILE A 104 -15.41 -16.55 -15.40
C ILE A 104 -14.24 -16.56 -16.39
N TYR A 105 -13.19 -17.35 -16.11
CA TYR A 105 -11.99 -17.50 -16.93
C TYR A 105 -12.27 -18.36 -18.18
N PHE A 106 -11.83 -17.94 -19.38
CA PHE A 106 -12.02 -18.68 -20.63
C PHE A 106 -10.84 -18.54 -21.60
N ASN A 107 -10.34 -19.66 -22.14
CA ASN A 107 -9.35 -19.64 -23.21
C ASN A 107 -9.45 -20.88 -24.14
N ASP A 108 -9.83 -20.63 -25.40
CA ASP A 108 -9.99 -21.58 -26.53
C ASP A 108 -8.70 -22.31 -26.96
N GLU A 109 -7.50 -21.85 -26.58
CA GLU A 109 -6.22 -22.30 -27.18
C GLU A 109 -5.36 -23.26 -26.33
N PHE A 110 -5.79 -23.67 -25.13
CA PHE A 110 -4.97 -24.50 -24.24
C PHE A 110 -5.08 -26.02 -24.45
N GLU A 111 -5.55 -26.50 -25.59
CA GLU A 111 -5.51 -27.93 -25.93
C GLU A 111 -4.10 -28.45 -26.28
N ARG A 112 -3.05 -27.62 -26.32
CA ARG A 112 -1.74 -28.02 -26.89
C ARG A 112 -0.45 -27.55 -26.20
N VAL A 113 -0.47 -27.08 -24.94
CA VAL A 113 0.79 -26.70 -24.27
C VAL A 113 1.12 -27.66 -23.12
N ASP A 114 2.18 -28.43 -23.30
CA ASP A 114 2.72 -29.42 -22.38
C ASP A 114 3.51 -28.72 -21.24
N TYR A 115 2.81 -28.00 -20.35
CA TYR A 115 3.40 -27.52 -19.08
C TYR A 115 3.24 -28.61 -18.02
N ARG A 116 4.34 -29.32 -17.73
CA ARG A 116 4.35 -30.54 -16.91
C ARG A 116 4.17 -30.38 -15.39
N GLU A 117 3.84 -29.20 -14.83
CA GLU A 117 3.77 -29.05 -13.36
C GLU A 117 2.49 -28.43 -12.76
N ASP A 118 1.52 -27.90 -13.53
CA ASP A 118 0.32 -27.25 -12.95
C ASP A 118 -1.05 -27.72 -13.51
N VAL A 119 -1.11 -29.00 -13.90
CA VAL A 119 -2.29 -29.66 -14.52
C VAL A 119 -3.57 -29.69 -13.64
N ARG A 120 -3.52 -29.27 -12.36
CA ARG A 120 -4.71 -29.28 -11.47
C ARG A 120 -5.63 -28.08 -11.65
N PHE A 121 -5.13 -26.92 -12.08
CA PHE A 121 -5.94 -25.71 -12.21
C PHE A 121 -6.64 -25.57 -13.57
N GLU A 122 -6.10 -26.18 -14.63
CA GLU A 122 -6.57 -25.97 -16.02
C GLU A 122 -7.84 -26.77 -16.37
N ARG A 123 -8.08 -27.93 -15.73
CA ARG A 123 -9.22 -28.81 -16.05
C ARG A 123 -10.57 -28.34 -15.50
N HIS A 124 -10.59 -27.51 -14.44
CA HIS A 124 -11.83 -27.17 -13.72
C HIS A 124 -12.64 -26.01 -14.35
N ARG A 125 -12.02 -25.12 -15.14
CA ARG A 125 -12.65 -23.85 -15.55
C ARG A 125 -13.38 -23.91 -16.89
N TRP A 126 -12.87 -24.69 -17.85
CA TRP A 126 -13.58 -25.03 -19.10
C TRP A 126 -14.89 -25.78 -18.88
N ASP A 127 -14.95 -26.56 -17.81
CA ASP A 127 -16.16 -27.27 -17.44
C ASP A 127 -17.29 -26.30 -17.06
N THR A 128 -17.00 -25.06 -16.62
CA THR A 128 -18.02 -24.07 -16.23
C THR A 128 -18.93 -23.63 -17.39
N LEU A 129 -18.40 -23.37 -18.59
CA LEU A 129 -19.21 -22.99 -19.76
C LEU A 129 -20.04 -24.17 -20.31
N ASN A 130 -19.53 -25.40 -20.16
CA ASN A 130 -20.26 -26.62 -20.48
C ASN A 130 -21.34 -26.92 -19.43
N ARG A 131 -21.02 -26.69 -18.15
CA ARG A 131 -21.90 -26.85 -16.99
C ARG A 131 -22.94 -25.75 -16.88
N PHE A 132 -22.73 -24.57 -17.45
CA PHE A 132 -23.65 -23.43 -17.41
C PHE A 132 -23.70 -22.74 -18.78
N PRO A 133 -24.47 -23.25 -19.75
CA PRO A 133 -24.48 -22.71 -21.11
C PRO A 133 -24.86 -21.23 -21.22
N TYR A 134 -25.64 -20.71 -20.26
CA TYR A 134 -26.01 -19.29 -20.16
C TYR A 134 -24.81 -18.38 -19.82
N ALA A 135 -23.73 -18.93 -19.25
CA ALA A 135 -22.51 -18.17 -18.96
C ALA A 135 -21.79 -17.71 -20.23
N LYS A 136 -22.19 -18.15 -21.43
CA LYS A 136 -21.70 -17.56 -22.69
C LYS A 136 -22.16 -16.12 -22.88
N ASP A 137 -23.29 -15.74 -22.29
CA ASP A 137 -23.86 -14.40 -22.41
C ASP A 137 -23.04 -13.34 -21.65
N GLN A 138 -22.16 -13.75 -20.73
CA GLN A 138 -21.29 -12.83 -19.99
C GLN A 138 -20.01 -12.47 -20.74
N ILE A 139 -19.71 -13.08 -21.89
CA ILE A 139 -18.45 -12.86 -22.59
C ILE A 139 -18.42 -11.44 -23.19
N THR A 140 -17.44 -10.63 -22.79
CA THR A 140 -17.17 -9.33 -23.43
C THR A 140 -16.54 -9.50 -24.81
N TRP A 141 -16.94 -8.65 -25.77
CA TRP A 141 -16.38 -8.63 -27.12
C TRP A 141 -15.59 -7.35 -27.39
N GLY A 142 -14.52 -7.49 -28.18
CA GLY A 142 -13.70 -6.39 -28.66
C GLY A 142 -14.38 -5.64 -29.81
N ARG A 143 -13.90 -4.42 -30.08
CA ARG A 143 -14.41 -3.56 -31.17
C ARG A 143 -14.31 -4.21 -32.55
N ASP A 144 -13.39 -5.15 -32.71
CA ASP A 144 -13.21 -6.00 -33.90
C ASP A 144 -14.34 -7.04 -34.09
N GLY A 145 -15.28 -7.11 -33.15
CA GLY A 145 -16.39 -8.04 -33.18
C GLY A 145 -15.99 -9.47 -32.80
N LYS A 146 -14.91 -9.66 -32.03
CA LYS A 146 -14.49 -10.97 -31.52
C LYS A 146 -14.57 -11.05 -29.99
N PRO A 147 -14.82 -12.24 -29.40
CA PRO A 147 -14.72 -12.45 -27.96
C PRO A 147 -13.31 -12.10 -27.45
N ILE A 148 -13.21 -11.38 -26.33
CA ILE A 148 -11.90 -11.02 -25.75
C ILE A 148 -11.44 -12.12 -24.78
N LYS A 149 -10.36 -12.83 -25.08
CA LYS A 149 -9.80 -13.91 -24.23
C LYS A 149 -9.52 -13.46 -22.78
N ALA A 150 -9.80 -14.33 -21.80
CA ALA A 150 -9.51 -14.14 -20.37
C ALA A 150 -8.54 -15.23 -19.86
N TYR A 151 -7.29 -14.87 -19.52
CA TYR A 151 -6.25 -15.80 -19.09
C TYR A 151 -6.32 -16.10 -17.56
N VAL A 152 -5.60 -17.14 -17.12
CA VAL A 152 -5.64 -17.62 -15.72
C VAL A 152 -4.79 -16.75 -14.76
N TRP A 153 -3.93 -15.87 -15.28
CA TRP A 153 -3.07 -14.98 -14.48
C TRP A 153 -3.78 -13.65 -14.11
N PRO A 154 -3.41 -13.01 -12.97
CA PRO A 154 -4.08 -11.81 -12.43
C PRO A 154 -4.23 -10.64 -13.41
N SER A 155 -3.49 -10.62 -14.52
CA SER A 155 -3.51 -9.56 -15.53
C SER A 155 -4.71 -9.56 -16.48
N THR A 156 -5.66 -10.50 -16.38
CA THR A 156 -6.76 -10.65 -17.39
C THR A 156 -8.18 -10.74 -16.82
N ARG A 157 -8.36 -10.26 -15.60
CA ARG A 157 -9.67 -10.01 -14.96
C ARG A 157 -10.47 -8.92 -15.72
N HIS A 158 -11.76 -8.71 -15.39
CA HIS A 158 -12.67 -7.73 -16.01
C HIS A 158 -13.14 -8.05 -17.44
N ARG A 159 -13.77 -9.22 -17.64
CA ARG A 159 -14.24 -9.70 -18.95
C ARG A 159 -15.70 -10.16 -18.90
N THR A 160 -16.55 -9.34 -18.28
CA THR A 160 -17.99 -9.58 -18.16
C THR A 160 -18.81 -8.56 -18.95
N SER A 161 -19.83 -9.03 -19.66
CA SER A 161 -20.87 -8.19 -20.28
C SER A 161 -21.91 -7.81 -19.22
N TYR A 162 -21.94 -6.53 -18.84
CA TYR A 162 -22.92 -6.00 -17.88
C TYR A 162 -24.34 -5.90 -18.44
N PHE A 163 -24.53 -6.17 -19.74
CA PHE A 163 -25.84 -6.22 -20.39
C PHE A 163 -26.54 -7.60 -20.27
N SER A 164 -25.91 -8.57 -19.61
CA SER A 164 -26.45 -9.92 -19.48
C SER A 164 -27.33 -10.09 -18.25
N GLU A 165 -28.65 -10.04 -18.47
CA GLU A 165 -29.65 -10.32 -17.42
C GLU A 165 -29.51 -11.74 -16.85
N ARG A 166 -29.19 -12.73 -17.69
CA ARG A 166 -28.97 -14.12 -17.25
C ARG A 166 -27.76 -14.27 -16.34
N TRP A 167 -26.73 -13.48 -16.60
CA TRP A 167 -25.52 -13.47 -15.77
C TRP A 167 -25.72 -12.69 -14.47
N LEU A 168 -26.52 -11.63 -14.49
CA LEU A 168 -26.98 -10.95 -13.28
C LEU A 168 -27.82 -11.87 -12.40
N GLU A 169 -28.82 -12.54 -12.97
CA GLU A 169 -29.64 -13.53 -12.26
C GLU A 169 -28.77 -14.65 -11.67
N HIS A 170 -27.77 -15.11 -12.43
CA HIS A 170 -26.84 -16.07 -11.90
C HIS A 170 -26.12 -15.56 -10.63
N HIS A 171 -25.65 -14.32 -10.62
CA HIS A 171 -25.04 -13.72 -9.43
C HIS A 171 -26.02 -13.60 -8.27
N PHE A 172 -27.28 -13.23 -8.51
CA PHE A 172 -28.32 -13.23 -7.48
C PHE A 172 -28.46 -14.61 -6.84
N GLN A 173 -28.48 -15.67 -7.64
CA GLN A 173 -28.56 -17.05 -7.14
C GLN A 173 -27.32 -17.45 -6.30
N VAL A 174 -26.11 -16.99 -6.68
CA VAL A 174 -24.88 -17.20 -5.89
C VAL A 174 -24.92 -16.41 -4.58
N MET A 175 -25.40 -15.16 -4.61
CA MET A 175 -25.54 -14.31 -3.43
C MET A 175 -26.58 -14.89 -2.46
N SER A 176 -27.71 -15.38 -2.96
CA SER A 176 -28.73 -16.06 -2.15
C SER A 176 -28.21 -17.36 -1.56
N TYR A 177 -27.46 -18.17 -2.32
CA TYR A 177 -26.79 -19.35 -1.79
C TYR A 177 -25.90 -19.03 -0.58
N MET A 178 -25.08 -17.99 -0.70
CA MET A 178 -24.15 -17.56 0.34
C MET A 178 -24.83 -17.15 1.66
N VAL A 179 -26.06 -16.65 1.60
CA VAL A 179 -26.77 -16.13 2.78
C VAL A 179 -27.79 -17.12 3.33
N GLU A 180 -28.52 -17.81 2.46
CA GLU A 180 -29.67 -18.64 2.82
C GLU A 180 -29.41 -20.14 2.59
N GLY A 181 -28.24 -20.48 2.04
CA GLY A 181 -27.85 -21.84 1.73
C GLY A 181 -28.47 -22.35 0.42
N LYS A 182 -28.21 -23.62 0.15
CA LYS A 182 -28.57 -24.28 -1.12
C LYS A 182 -30.06 -24.29 -1.43
N ALA A 183 -30.92 -24.26 -0.40
CA ALA A 183 -32.37 -24.31 -0.54
C ALA A 183 -32.97 -23.05 -1.19
N ALA A 184 -32.30 -21.90 -1.07
CA ALA A 184 -32.74 -20.64 -1.68
C ALA A 184 -32.43 -20.53 -3.17
N VAL A 185 -31.66 -21.47 -3.71
CA VAL A 185 -31.21 -21.44 -5.10
C VAL A 185 -32.22 -22.13 -6.01
N THR A 186 -32.84 -21.37 -6.91
CA THR A 186 -33.84 -21.90 -7.84
C THR A 186 -33.20 -22.56 -9.06
N ASN A 187 -31.97 -22.19 -9.41
CA ASN A 187 -31.25 -22.75 -10.55
C ASN A 187 -30.78 -24.18 -10.26
N LYS A 188 -31.55 -25.16 -10.74
CA LYS A 188 -31.28 -26.60 -10.56
C LYS A 188 -29.91 -27.05 -11.08
N GLN A 189 -29.36 -26.38 -12.09
CA GLN A 189 -28.04 -26.72 -12.62
C GLN A 189 -26.97 -26.24 -11.64
N LEU A 190 -27.10 -25.03 -11.09
CA LEU A 190 -26.21 -24.49 -10.07
C LEU A 190 -26.26 -25.32 -8.79
N VAL A 191 -27.46 -25.65 -8.30
CA VAL A 191 -27.68 -26.50 -7.12
C VAL A 191 -26.90 -27.82 -7.18
N LYS A 192 -26.75 -28.45 -8.35
CA LYS A 192 -26.01 -29.72 -8.49
C LYS A 192 -24.54 -29.60 -8.10
N TRP A 193 -23.97 -28.40 -8.17
CA TRP A 193 -22.54 -28.15 -7.95
C TRP A 193 -22.27 -27.40 -6.64
N LEU A 194 -23.31 -26.89 -5.98
CA LEU A 194 -23.19 -26.25 -4.68
C LEU A 194 -23.10 -27.30 -3.57
N HIS A 195 -22.21 -27.06 -2.62
CA HIS A 195 -22.15 -27.82 -1.37
C HIS A 195 -23.20 -27.29 -0.37
N ASP A 196 -23.45 -28.01 0.72
CA ASP A 196 -24.23 -27.45 1.81
C ASP A 196 -23.34 -26.54 2.67
N LEU A 197 -23.90 -25.43 3.14
CA LEU A 197 -23.23 -24.52 4.08
C LEU A 197 -23.72 -24.85 5.49
N ASP A 198 -22.81 -24.98 6.44
CA ASP A 198 -23.17 -25.31 7.83
C ASP A 198 -23.79 -24.12 8.59
N HIS A 199 -23.44 -22.87 8.20
CA HIS A 199 -23.95 -21.65 8.84
C HIS A 199 -24.37 -20.55 7.84
N PRO A 200 -25.44 -20.75 7.05
CA PRO A 200 -26.04 -19.68 6.27
C PRO A 200 -26.47 -18.51 7.20
N GLY A 201 -26.09 -17.28 6.86
CA GLY A 201 -26.61 -16.06 7.49
C GLY A 201 -25.66 -15.29 8.42
N ILE A 202 -24.42 -15.76 8.64
CA ILE A 202 -23.39 -15.09 9.45
C ILE A 202 -22.71 -13.89 8.76
N HIS A 203 -23.06 -13.63 7.50
CA HIS A 203 -22.38 -12.68 6.64
C HIS A 203 -23.01 -11.29 6.72
N GLY A 204 -22.19 -10.26 6.90
CA GLY A 204 -22.61 -8.86 6.97
C GLY A 204 -22.73 -8.17 5.61
N GLY A 205 -22.18 -8.76 4.54
CA GLY A 205 -22.17 -8.14 3.22
C GLY A 205 -21.27 -8.80 2.18
N TYR A 206 -21.09 -8.09 1.08
CA TYR A 206 -20.34 -8.53 -0.10
C TYR A 206 -19.30 -7.47 -0.49
N TYR A 207 -18.09 -7.93 -0.79
CA TYR A 207 -17.01 -7.15 -1.37
C TYR A 207 -16.96 -7.40 -2.87
N TYR A 208 -17.21 -6.36 -3.67
CA TYR A 208 -17.19 -6.40 -5.12
C TYR A 208 -15.79 -6.03 -5.64
N ASP A 209 -14.93 -7.05 -5.78
CA ASP A 209 -13.54 -6.86 -6.15
C ASP A 209 -13.35 -6.52 -7.64
N ASN A 210 -12.21 -5.90 -7.96
CA ASN A 210 -11.80 -5.56 -9.33
C ASN A 210 -12.84 -4.69 -10.05
N ALA A 211 -13.27 -3.60 -9.42
CA ALA A 211 -14.18 -2.64 -10.03
C ALA A 211 -13.59 -2.01 -11.31
N GLY A 212 -14.36 -1.95 -12.40
CA GLY A 212 -13.92 -1.27 -13.63
C GLY A 212 -14.75 -1.61 -14.86
N VAL A 213 -14.90 -0.63 -15.74
CA VAL A 213 -15.66 -0.76 -16.99
C VAL A 213 -14.75 -1.14 -18.15
N ARG A 214 -15.21 -2.10 -18.94
CA ARG A 214 -14.65 -2.46 -20.25
C ARG A 214 -15.77 -2.37 -21.26
N HIS A 215 -15.56 -1.58 -22.31
CA HIS A 215 -16.52 -1.47 -23.40
C HIS A 215 -16.78 -2.84 -24.04
N ASP A 216 -18.03 -3.29 -23.97
CA ASP A 216 -18.49 -4.52 -24.61
C ASP A 216 -19.08 -4.18 -25.98
N TRP A 217 -18.53 -4.78 -27.03
CA TRP A 217 -19.00 -4.61 -28.41
C TRP A 217 -19.84 -5.81 -28.90
N GLY A 218 -20.25 -6.65 -27.96
CA GLY A 218 -20.92 -7.92 -28.20
C GLY A 218 -22.39 -7.78 -28.59
N PRO A 219 -23.06 -8.88 -28.92
CA PRO A 219 -24.44 -8.86 -29.38
C PRO A 219 -25.42 -8.18 -28.42
N LEU A 220 -25.23 -8.32 -27.10
CA LEU A 220 -26.11 -7.72 -26.07
C LEU A 220 -25.96 -6.19 -26.03
N ALA A 221 -24.73 -5.69 -25.92
CA ALA A 221 -24.45 -4.26 -25.96
C ALA A 221 -24.92 -3.62 -27.28
N MET A 222 -24.65 -4.27 -28.41
CA MET A 222 -25.09 -3.80 -29.73
C MET A 222 -26.61 -3.80 -29.89
N LYS A 223 -27.32 -4.74 -29.23
CA LYS A 223 -28.78 -4.74 -29.18
C LYS A 223 -29.28 -3.52 -28.41
N LYS A 224 -28.74 -3.26 -27.21
CA LYS A 224 -29.10 -2.09 -26.41
C LYS A 224 -28.83 -0.79 -27.16
N TRP A 225 -27.68 -0.71 -27.82
CA TRP A 225 -27.32 0.45 -28.63
C TRP A 225 -28.28 0.73 -29.78
N LYS A 226 -28.87 -0.28 -30.43
CA LYS A 226 -29.88 -0.04 -31.48
C LYS A 226 -31.09 0.73 -30.94
N GLU A 227 -31.46 0.50 -29.69
CA GLU A 227 -32.56 1.20 -29.01
C GLU A 227 -32.15 2.65 -28.70
N VAL A 228 -30.99 2.83 -28.05
CA VAL A 228 -30.43 4.15 -27.73
C VAL A 228 -30.25 4.97 -29.01
N SER A 229 -29.65 4.38 -30.04
CA SER A 229 -29.34 5.07 -31.29
C SER A 229 -30.60 5.56 -32.01
N ARG A 230 -31.67 4.74 -32.07
CA ARG A 230 -32.97 5.17 -32.62
C ARG A 230 -33.60 6.29 -31.80
N ARG A 231 -33.52 6.22 -30.47
CA ARG A 231 -34.11 7.22 -29.57
C ARG A 231 -33.40 8.57 -29.69
N GLU A 232 -32.07 8.57 -29.65
CA GLU A 232 -31.26 9.80 -29.60
C GLU A 232 -30.97 10.41 -30.98
N PHE A 233 -30.90 9.58 -32.04
CA PHE A 233 -30.51 10.03 -33.39
C PHE A 233 -31.56 9.77 -34.47
N GLY A 234 -32.72 9.19 -34.12
CA GLY A 234 -33.78 8.86 -35.08
C GLY A 234 -33.45 7.72 -36.07
N LYS A 235 -32.25 7.15 -36.00
CA LYS A 235 -31.76 6.08 -36.89
C LYS A 235 -30.78 5.16 -36.14
N VAL A 236 -30.57 3.95 -36.64
CA VAL A 236 -29.53 3.06 -36.10
C VAL A 236 -28.19 3.44 -36.73
N ILE A 237 -27.22 3.81 -35.90
CA ILE A 237 -25.84 4.11 -36.28
C ILE A 237 -24.94 3.00 -35.72
N ASP A 238 -23.94 2.55 -36.47
CA ASP A 238 -22.92 1.63 -35.92
C ASP A 238 -21.88 2.44 -35.13
N PRO A 239 -21.75 2.25 -33.81
CA PRO A 239 -20.82 3.03 -32.99
C PRO A 239 -19.36 2.69 -33.31
N ARG A 240 -19.08 1.57 -34.00
CA ARG A 240 -17.71 1.16 -34.35
C ARG A 240 -17.11 2.00 -35.45
N SER A 241 -17.93 2.53 -36.35
CA SER A 241 -17.49 3.33 -37.52
C SER A 241 -17.82 4.82 -37.37
N ALA A 242 -18.49 5.20 -36.28
CA ALA A 242 -18.91 6.58 -36.06
C ALA A 242 -17.72 7.49 -35.71
N SER A 243 -17.50 8.49 -36.56
CA SER A 243 -16.61 9.63 -36.28
C SER A 243 -17.30 10.74 -35.49
N ASP A 244 -18.63 10.72 -35.42
CA ASP A 244 -19.45 11.68 -34.68
C ASP A 244 -19.21 11.57 -33.17
N LEU A 245 -18.80 12.68 -32.55
CA LEU A 245 -18.52 12.76 -31.12
C LEU A 245 -19.74 12.39 -30.27
N ARG A 246 -20.94 12.84 -30.62
CA ARG A 246 -22.15 12.53 -29.84
C ARG A 246 -22.39 11.04 -29.80
N VAL A 247 -22.21 10.35 -30.93
CA VAL A 247 -22.35 8.88 -30.98
C VAL A 247 -21.35 8.20 -30.04
N ARG A 248 -20.10 8.65 -30.02
CA ARG A 248 -19.08 8.11 -29.10
C ARG A 248 -19.45 8.35 -27.64
N MET A 249 -19.85 9.57 -27.27
CA MET A 249 -20.21 9.92 -25.89
C MET A 249 -21.43 9.14 -25.39
N PHE A 250 -22.48 9.00 -26.22
CA PHE A 250 -23.64 8.19 -25.84
C PHE A 250 -23.32 6.70 -25.74
N TRP A 251 -22.37 6.19 -26.53
CA TRP A 251 -21.92 4.80 -26.42
C TRP A 251 -21.15 4.59 -25.10
N ASP A 252 -20.24 5.50 -24.76
CA ASP A 252 -19.47 5.43 -23.52
C ASP A 252 -20.39 5.58 -22.29
N ASP A 253 -21.33 6.54 -22.28
CA ASP A 253 -22.34 6.70 -21.23
C ASP A 253 -23.16 5.42 -21.03
N MET A 254 -23.68 4.82 -22.12
CA MET A 254 -24.42 3.57 -22.05
C MET A 254 -23.62 2.44 -21.37
N GLN A 255 -22.32 2.37 -21.63
CA GLN A 255 -21.43 1.30 -21.13
C GLN A 255 -21.10 1.50 -19.65
N HIS A 256 -20.82 2.74 -19.24
CA HIS A 256 -20.61 3.07 -17.83
C HIS A 256 -21.89 2.92 -17.00
N ARG A 257 -23.05 3.33 -17.54
CA ARG A 257 -24.36 3.15 -16.89
C ARG A 257 -24.71 1.68 -16.70
N ALA A 258 -24.53 0.86 -17.73
CA ALA A 258 -24.80 -0.57 -17.61
C ALA A 258 -23.99 -1.23 -16.49
N TYR A 259 -22.75 -0.81 -16.29
CA TYR A 259 -21.92 -1.29 -15.19
C TYR A 259 -22.44 -0.88 -13.81
N ILE A 260 -22.72 0.41 -13.60
CA ILE A 260 -23.17 0.84 -12.27
C ILE A 260 -24.57 0.31 -11.95
N GLU A 261 -25.45 0.20 -12.95
CA GLU A 261 -26.78 -0.39 -12.80
C GLU A 261 -26.67 -1.87 -12.44
N TYR A 262 -25.69 -2.60 -13.00
CA TYR A 262 -25.39 -3.97 -12.62
C TYR A 262 -24.92 -4.06 -11.16
N CYS A 263 -23.96 -3.24 -10.74
CA CYS A 263 -23.48 -3.18 -9.35
C CYS A 263 -24.57 -2.78 -8.35
N ASP A 264 -25.41 -1.79 -8.70
CA ASP A 264 -26.53 -1.35 -7.88
C ASP A 264 -27.62 -2.42 -7.79
N ALA A 265 -27.86 -3.17 -8.87
CA ALA A 265 -28.77 -4.31 -8.83
C ALA A 265 -28.28 -5.42 -7.87
N LEU A 266 -26.98 -5.72 -7.86
CA LEU A 266 -26.38 -6.62 -6.86
C LEU A 266 -26.58 -6.09 -5.43
N ARG A 267 -26.37 -4.79 -5.19
CA ARG A 267 -26.59 -4.17 -3.88
C ARG A 267 -28.07 -4.26 -3.45
N LYS A 268 -29.01 -3.93 -4.34
CA LYS A 268 -30.44 -4.03 -4.07
C LYS A 268 -30.86 -5.47 -3.74
N HIS A 269 -30.30 -6.46 -4.45
CA HIS A 269 -30.49 -7.87 -4.11
C HIS A 269 -29.93 -8.19 -2.72
N ALA A 270 -28.74 -7.70 -2.40
CA ALA A 270 -28.12 -7.85 -1.07
C ALA A 270 -28.98 -7.26 0.07
N TRP A 271 -29.62 -6.12 -0.17
CA TRP A 271 -30.54 -5.49 0.78
C TRP A 271 -31.88 -6.24 0.93
N SER A 272 -32.29 -6.99 -0.10
CA SER A 272 -33.56 -7.72 -0.10
C SER A 272 -33.58 -8.99 0.75
N SER A 273 -32.41 -9.46 1.21
CA SER A 273 -32.31 -10.59 2.14
C SER A 273 -32.99 -10.30 3.49
N ASP A 274 -33.45 -11.35 4.19
CA ASP A 274 -34.11 -11.27 5.52
C ASP A 274 -33.32 -10.39 6.53
N ARG A 275 -32.00 -10.34 6.36
CA ARG A 275 -31.13 -9.33 6.95
C ARG A 275 -30.37 -8.60 5.84
N PRO A 276 -30.55 -7.28 5.67
CA PRO A 276 -29.84 -6.51 4.65
C PRO A 276 -28.32 -6.74 4.73
N ARG A 277 -27.71 -6.96 3.56
CA ARG A 277 -26.28 -7.20 3.39
C ARG A 277 -25.65 -5.99 2.73
N LEU A 278 -24.55 -5.50 3.29
CA LEU A 278 -23.89 -4.29 2.79
C LEU A 278 -23.04 -4.59 1.55
N SER A 279 -22.87 -3.62 0.65
CA SER A 279 -21.91 -3.69 -0.44
C SER A 279 -20.63 -2.90 -0.14
N ILE A 280 -19.48 -3.47 -0.53
CA ILE A 280 -18.17 -2.84 -0.40
C ILE A 280 -17.52 -2.80 -1.78
N GLN A 281 -17.11 -1.61 -2.23
CA GLN A 281 -16.47 -1.45 -3.54
C GLN A 281 -15.62 -0.17 -3.61
N GLY A 282 -14.59 -0.17 -4.44
CA GLY A 282 -13.89 1.04 -4.85
C GLY A 282 -14.32 1.52 -6.21
N SER A 283 -14.74 2.77 -6.34
CA SER A 283 -14.96 3.37 -7.67
C SER A 283 -13.91 4.43 -7.98
N ARG A 284 -13.27 4.31 -9.15
CA ARG A 284 -12.29 5.26 -9.68
C ARG A 284 -12.57 5.56 -11.15
N GLY A 285 -12.14 6.72 -11.63
CA GLY A 285 -12.29 7.14 -13.03
C GLY A 285 -13.76 7.32 -13.43
N ALA A 286 -14.08 7.07 -14.71
CA ALA A 286 -15.43 7.27 -15.24
C ALA A 286 -16.56 6.60 -14.43
N PRO A 287 -16.43 5.35 -13.94
CA PRO A 287 -17.44 4.74 -13.07
C PRO A 287 -17.74 5.50 -11.77
N ALA A 288 -16.78 6.28 -11.25
CA ALA A 288 -17.00 7.05 -10.03
C ALA A 288 -18.06 8.15 -10.22
N TYR A 289 -18.10 8.80 -11.39
CA TYR A 289 -19.16 9.79 -11.70
C TYR A 289 -20.55 9.17 -11.55
N TYR A 290 -20.77 8.01 -12.17
CA TYR A 290 -22.06 7.34 -12.11
C TYR A 290 -22.34 6.74 -10.73
N ALA A 291 -21.34 6.24 -10.01
CA ALA A 291 -21.54 5.74 -8.65
C ALA A 291 -22.11 6.81 -7.70
N GLY A 292 -21.76 8.09 -7.90
CA GLY A 292 -22.37 9.21 -7.17
C GLY A 292 -23.86 9.42 -7.50
N GLU A 293 -24.29 9.19 -8.74
CA GLU A 293 -25.72 9.28 -9.12
C GLU A 293 -26.58 8.24 -8.38
N TYR A 294 -26.00 7.07 -8.05
CA TYR A 294 -26.71 5.94 -7.43
C TYR A 294 -26.49 5.83 -5.91
N ASP A 295 -25.75 6.78 -5.30
CA ASP A 295 -25.34 6.72 -3.89
C ASP A 295 -24.72 5.34 -3.54
N PHE A 296 -23.77 4.92 -4.37
CA PHE A 296 -23.14 3.62 -4.33
C PHE A 296 -21.63 3.74 -4.03
N PRO A 297 -21.02 2.84 -3.24
CA PRO A 297 -21.55 1.67 -2.49
C PRO A 297 -21.97 2.00 -1.04
N ASP A 298 -22.24 0.98 -0.20
CA ASP A 298 -22.52 1.15 1.24
C ASP A 298 -21.26 1.46 2.06
N ILE A 299 -20.12 0.85 1.69
CA ILE A 299 -18.79 1.14 2.24
C ILE A 299 -17.85 1.35 1.07
N GLU A 300 -17.26 2.53 0.99
CA GLU A 300 -16.27 2.85 -0.04
C GLU A 300 -14.94 2.18 0.29
N PHE A 301 -14.27 1.63 -0.72
CA PHE A 301 -13.06 0.86 -0.52
C PHE A 301 -11.95 1.23 -1.49
N TYR A 302 -10.74 1.48 -1.00
CA TYR A 302 -9.60 1.81 -1.84
C TYR A 302 -8.46 0.83 -1.65
N GLU A 303 -7.94 0.31 -2.75
CA GLU A 303 -6.67 -0.42 -2.75
C GLU A 303 -5.53 0.52 -3.13
N ASN A 304 -4.47 0.51 -2.32
CA ASN A 304 -3.19 1.10 -2.66
C ASN A 304 -2.07 0.05 -2.63
N SER A 305 -1.39 -0.14 -3.76
CA SER A 305 -0.38 -1.19 -3.96
C SER A 305 0.96 -0.72 -4.53
N GLY A 306 1.27 0.60 -4.52
CA GLY A 306 2.45 1.03 -5.29
C GLY A 306 3.13 2.38 -5.05
N LYS A 307 2.68 3.25 -4.15
CA LYS A 307 3.32 4.56 -3.91
C LYS A 307 3.72 4.74 -2.44
N MET A 308 4.84 5.41 -2.15
CA MET A 308 5.29 5.70 -0.77
C MET A 308 4.57 6.92 -0.19
N LEU A 309 4.68 7.08 1.14
CA LEU A 309 3.82 7.92 1.97
C LEU A 309 4.41 9.34 2.25
N PRO A 310 3.57 10.38 2.51
CA PRO A 310 2.11 10.34 2.46
C PRO A 310 1.61 10.01 1.07
N GLN A 311 0.70 9.05 0.96
CA GLN A 311 0.20 8.63 -0.35
C GLN A 311 -0.82 9.67 -0.83
N THR A 312 -0.37 10.67 -1.60
CA THR A 312 -1.24 11.67 -2.25
C THR A 312 -2.51 11.05 -2.83
N ASP A 313 -2.34 9.97 -3.61
CA ASP A 313 -3.46 9.28 -4.24
C ASP A 313 -4.46 8.75 -3.22
N SER A 314 -4.00 8.19 -2.09
CA SER A 314 -4.89 7.69 -1.02
C SER A 314 -5.69 8.81 -0.37
N ILE A 315 -5.04 9.94 -0.05
CA ILE A 315 -5.70 11.09 0.57
C ILE A 315 -6.75 11.67 -0.38
N TRP A 316 -6.37 11.86 -1.64
CA TRP A 316 -7.26 12.38 -2.67
C TRP A 316 -8.44 11.44 -2.93
N ASP A 317 -8.17 10.15 -3.13
CA ASP A 317 -9.19 9.15 -3.43
C ASP A 317 -10.17 8.97 -2.27
N LEU A 318 -9.68 8.88 -1.03
CA LEU A 318 -10.55 8.82 0.15
C LEU A 318 -11.45 10.05 0.23
N LYS A 319 -10.90 11.26 0.06
CA LYS A 319 -11.72 12.49 0.03
C LYS A 319 -12.74 12.50 -1.13
N CYS A 320 -12.37 12.02 -2.32
CA CYS A 320 -13.30 11.86 -3.45
C CYS A 320 -14.42 10.84 -3.13
N GLY A 321 -14.07 9.73 -2.49
CA GLY A 321 -15.04 8.74 -2.02
C GLY A 321 -15.99 9.29 -0.96
N LEU A 322 -15.51 10.18 -0.08
CA LEU A 322 -16.34 10.80 0.96
C LEU A 322 -17.38 11.71 0.34
N ALA A 323 -16.96 12.54 -0.61
CA ALA A 323 -17.86 13.40 -1.37
C ALA A 323 -18.90 12.55 -2.11
N ARG A 324 -18.46 11.53 -2.86
CA ARG A 324 -19.34 10.66 -3.64
C ARG A 324 -20.38 9.87 -2.85
N THR A 325 -20.03 9.42 -1.65
CA THR A 325 -20.92 8.64 -0.79
C THR A 325 -21.60 9.49 0.27
N HIS A 326 -21.48 10.82 0.18
CA HIS A 326 -21.98 11.79 1.16
C HIS A 326 -21.66 11.37 2.62
N GLY A 327 -20.41 10.96 2.86
CA GLY A 327 -19.90 10.66 4.20
C GLY A 327 -20.14 9.25 4.75
N LYS A 328 -20.47 8.25 3.90
CA LYS A 328 -20.46 6.83 4.32
C LYS A 328 -19.08 6.37 4.79
N ALA A 329 -19.05 5.21 5.44
CA ALA A 329 -17.79 4.63 5.88
C ALA A 329 -16.88 4.30 4.70
N GLN A 330 -15.59 4.47 4.93
CA GLN A 330 -14.57 4.18 3.96
C GLN A 330 -13.55 3.24 4.55
N ALA A 331 -12.87 2.50 3.68
CA ALA A 331 -11.78 1.65 4.08
C ALA A 331 -10.63 1.70 3.07
N LEU A 332 -9.40 1.76 3.59
CA LEU A 332 -8.18 1.77 2.79
C LEU A 332 -7.44 0.45 3.00
N LEU A 333 -7.40 -0.41 1.99
CA LEU A 333 -6.47 -1.52 1.93
C LEU A 333 -5.16 -1.05 1.32
N THR A 334 -4.15 -1.01 2.14
CA THR A 334 -2.77 -1.00 1.66
C THR A 334 -2.32 -2.44 1.44
N HIS A 335 -2.17 -2.80 0.17
CA HIS A 335 -1.84 -4.13 -0.30
C HIS A 335 -0.35 -4.20 -0.71
N ASP A 336 0.31 -5.25 -0.21
CA ASP A 336 1.38 -6.02 -0.88
C ASP A 336 2.80 -5.45 -1.05
N HIS A 337 3.79 -6.29 -0.72
CA HIS A 337 4.77 -6.91 -1.64
C HIS A 337 6.09 -7.23 -0.94
N PHE A 338 6.61 -8.43 -1.21
CA PHE A 338 7.95 -8.92 -0.91
C PHE A 338 9.02 -7.81 -0.96
N PRO A 339 10.03 -7.83 -0.06
CA PRO A 339 11.05 -6.79 0.05
C PRO A 339 11.76 -6.57 -1.29
N ARG A 340 11.33 -5.55 -2.05
CA ARG A 340 11.95 -5.13 -3.30
C ARG A 340 12.23 -3.64 -3.21
N PRO A 341 13.49 -3.22 -3.35
CA PRO A 341 13.80 -1.81 -3.48
C PRO A 341 13.12 -1.21 -4.73
N ARG A 342 12.51 -0.02 -4.62
CA ARG A 342 12.08 0.81 -5.77
C ARG A 342 12.61 2.23 -5.63
N LEU A 343 12.64 2.99 -6.74
CA LEU A 343 12.96 4.42 -6.70
C LEU A 343 11.72 5.29 -6.56
N ASP A 344 11.79 6.26 -5.67
CA ASP A 344 10.93 7.44 -5.68
C ASP A 344 11.46 8.43 -6.71
N ARG A 345 10.87 8.42 -7.91
CA ARG A 345 11.27 9.34 -8.98
C ARG A 345 10.87 10.79 -8.68
N SER A 346 9.83 11.01 -7.86
CA SER A 346 9.36 12.34 -7.45
C SER A 346 10.24 12.98 -6.37
N GLY A 347 10.77 12.18 -5.46
CA GLY A 347 11.66 12.62 -4.36
C GLY A 347 13.15 12.68 -4.71
N GLY A 348 13.50 12.78 -6.00
CA GLY A 348 14.88 12.86 -6.47
C GLY A 348 15.58 11.51 -6.68
N PHE A 349 14.85 10.42 -6.89
CA PHE A 349 15.40 9.06 -7.04
C PHE A 349 15.95 8.47 -5.73
N ARG A 350 15.19 8.63 -4.64
CA ARG A 350 15.47 7.96 -3.37
C ARG A 350 15.07 6.48 -3.45
N VAL A 351 15.87 5.61 -2.88
CA VAL A 351 15.58 4.19 -2.74
C VAL A 351 14.59 3.98 -1.60
N LEU A 352 13.51 3.30 -1.93
CA LEU A 352 12.41 2.95 -1.06
C LEU A 352 12.53 1.44 -0.80
N ASN A 353 12.82 1.07 0.45
CA ASN A 353 12.74 -0.33 0.85
C ASN A 353 11.30 -0.68 1.23
N TRP A 354 10.77 -1.73 0.63
CA TRP A 354 9.39 -2.21 0.82
C TRP A 354 9.20 -3.07 2.07
N THR A 355 10.18 -3.14 2.97
CA THR A 355 9.93 -3.75 4.28
C THR A 355 9.01 -2.83 5.06
N LEU A 356 7.77 -3.28 5.32
CA LEU A 356 6.93 -2.72 6.37
C LEU A 356 7.79 -2.64 7.64
N THR A 357 8.15 -1.45 8.09
CA THR A 357 8.68 -1.24 9.45
C THR A 357 7.52 -0.90 10.38
N GLU A 358 7.76 -0.90 11.69
CA GLU A 358 6.75 -0.49 12.67
C GLU A 358 6.26 0.94 12.40
N GLU A 359 7.16 1.84 11.99
CA GLU A 359 6.87 3.23 11.66
C GLU A 359 6.01 3.37 10.40
N TYR A 360 6.20 2.49 9.40
CA TYR A 360 5.34 2.46 8.22
C TYR A 360 3.93 1.98 8.58
N ALA A 361 3.81 0.93 9.39
CA ALA A 361 2.51 0.45 9.85
C ALA A 361 1.72 1.55 10.59
N ARG A 362 2.39 2.30 11.49
CA ARG A 362 1.76 3.44 12.19
C ARG A 362 1.30 4.53 11.23
N LEU A 363 2.10 4.89 10.23
CA LEU A 363 1.72 5.94 9.29
C LEU A 363 0.53 5.53 8.41
N MET A 364 0.51 4.29 7.94
CA MET A 364 -0.61 3.76 7.14
C MET A 364 -1.93 3.80 7.92
N LEU A 365 -1.88 3.49 9.22
CA LEU A 365 -3.01 3.61 10.15
C LEU A 365 -3.37 5.09 10.39
N ALA A 366 -2.37 5.96 10.58
CA ALA A 366 -2.53 7.39 10.84
C ALA A 366 -3.24 8.12 9.69
N GLU A 367 -2.88 7.84 8.44
CA GLU A 367 -3.53 8.42 7.26
C GLU A 367 -5.03 8.11 7.22
N SER A 368 -5.37 6.84 7.50
CA SER A 368 -6.76 6.38 7.53
C SER A 368 -7.54 7.11 8.65
N LEU A 369 -6.97 7.18 9.87
CA LEU A 369 -7.59 7.88 10.99
C LEU A 369 -7.74 9.38 10.76
N ALA A 370 -6.75 10.02 10.12
CA ALA A 370 -6.80 11.46 9.84
C ALA A 370 -7.94 11.84 8.89
N LEU A 371 -8.38 10.89 8.06
CA LEU A 371 -9.51 11.03 7.13
C LEU A 371 -10.80 10.40 7.68
N ASN A 372 -10.80 9.96 8.94
CA ASN A 372 -11.90 9.24 9.59
C ASN A 372 -12.33 7.95 8.84
N ALA A 373 -11.38 7.33 8.15
CA ALA A 373 -11.53 6.09 7.41
C ALA A 373 -11.02 4.88 8.22
N ALA A 374 -11.56 3.71 7.94
CA ALA A 374 -11.06 2.46 8.47
C ALA A 374 -9.77 2.06 7.75
N HIS A 375 -8.77 1.62 8.50
CA HIS A 375 -7.63 0.94 7.88
C HIS A 375 -7.96 -0.53 7.64
N MET A 376 -7.58 -1.05 6.46
CA MET A 376 -7.68 -2.47 6.12
C MET A 376 -6.30 -3.10 6.02
N VAL A 377 -6.04 -4.09 6.86
CA VAL A 377 -4.78 -4.84 6.86
C VAL A 377 -4.98 -6.19 6.16
N GLN A 378 -4.07 -6.54 5.25
CA GLN A 378 -4.01 -7.88 4.67
C GLN A 378 -3.30 -8.86 5.62
N ILE A 379 -3.97 -9.93 6.05
CA ILE A 379 -3.41 -10.94 6.97
C ILE A 379 -2.10 -11.55 6.45
N GLY A 380 -1.95 -11.67 5.12
CA GLY A 380 -0.73 -12.21 4.56
C GLY A 380 0.54 -11.42 4.87
N ALA A 381 0.46 -10.09 4.88
CA ALA A 381 1.56 -9.23 5.30
C ALA A 381 1.84 -9.38 6.81
N MET A 382 0.81 -9.58 7.63
CA MET A 382 0.96 -9.81 9.07
C MET A 382 1.55 -11.18 9.40
N THR A 383 1.17 -12.26 8.70
CA THR A 383 1.61 -13.63 9.02
C THR A 383 3.11 -13.87 8.91
N TYR A 384 3.85 -13.03 8.18
CA TYR A 384 5.31 -13.10 8.12
C TYR A 384 6.00 -12.48 9.34
N ASP A 385 5.33 -11.61 10.11
CA ASP A 385 5.90 -10.93 11.29
C ASP A 385 4.81 -10.38 12.26
N THR A 386 3.87 -11.24 12.68
CA THR A 386 2.70 -10.84 13.50
C THR A 386 3.10 -10.19 14.82
N MET A 387 4.25 -10.59 15.36
CA MET A 387 4.81 -10.07 16.61
C MET A 387 5.32 -8.63 16.49
N ARG A 388 5.68 -8.16 15.28
CA ARG A 388 6.24 -6.81 15.09
C ARG A 388 5.21 -5.74 14.78
N TYR A 389 4.14 -6.06 14.04
CA TYR A 389 3.16 -5.07 13.58
C TYR A 389 1.82 -5.10 14.33
N GLY A 390 1.48 -6.23 14.97
CA GLY A 390 0.24 -6.39 15.73
C GLY A 390 0.05 -5.36 16.86
N PRO A 391 1.10 -4.99 17.62
CA PRO A 391 0.99 -3.97 18.67
C PRO A 391 0.55 -2.58 18.17
N GLN A 392 1.06 -2.13 17.02
CA GLN A 392 0.77 -0.81 16.45
C GLN A 392 -0.66 -0.77 15.92
N VAL A 393 -1.11 -1.85 15.26
CA VAL A 393 -2.52 -2.02 14.83
C VAL A 393 -3.46 -1.98 16.03
N THR A 394 -3.14 -2.73 17.09
CA THR A 394 -3.90 -2.72 18.35
C THR A 394 -3.98 -1.33 18.94
N GLN A 395 -2.84 -0.66 19.16
CA GLN A 395 -2.76 0.67 19.75
C GLN A 395 -3.64 1.69 19.00
N TYR A 396 -3.52 1.77 17.69
CA TYR A 396 -4.26 2.74 16.88
C TYR A 396 -5.76 2.43 16.83
N ASN A 397 -6.14 1.14 16.75
CA ASN A 397 -7.55 0.75 16.79
C ASN A 397 -8.17 0.94 18.19
N THR A 398 -7.42 0.71 19.28
CA THR A 398 -7.85 1.04 20.65
C THR A 398 -8.04 2.55 20.80
N PHE A 399 -7.08 3.35 20.33
CA PHE A 399 -7.18 4.81 20.37
C PHE A 399 -8.43 5.31 19.62
N ASN A 400 -8.69 4.79 18.42
CA ASN A 400 -9.91 5.08 17.67
C ASN A 400 -11.18 4.66 18.44
N ARG A 401 -11.23 3.42 18.94
CA ARG A 401 -12.41 2.87 19.61
C ARG A 401 -12.78 3.63 20.87
N GLU A 402 -11.80 3.94 21.71
CA GLU A 402 -12.05 4.54 23.03
C GLU A 402 -12.43 6.02 22.94
N LEU A 403 -12.03 6.68 21.85
CA LEU A 403 -12.39 8.05 21.48
C LEU A 403 -13.52 8.11 20.42
N GLU A 404 -14.10 6.97 20.05
CA GLU A 404 -15.13 6.86 18.99
C GLU A 404 -16.24 7.88 19.22
N GLU A 405 -16.85 7.88 20.40
CA GLU A 405 -18.01 8.71 20.74
C GLU A 405 -17.71 10.22 20.82
N LEU A 406 -16.44 10.59 21.03
CA LEU A 406 -16.03 11.97 21.32
C LEU A 406 -15.34 12.65 20.14
N VAL A 407 -14.57 11.90 19.34
CA VAL A 407 -13.67 12.44 18.31
C VAL A 407 -14.09 11.96 16.93
N TYR A 408 -14.26 10.65 16.73
CA TYR A 408 -14.36 10.06 15.38
C TYR A 408 -15.78 9.88 14.86
N ARG A 409 -16.67 9.34 15.70
CA ARG A 409 -18.08 9.16 15.36
C ARG A 409 -18.68 10.55 15.23
N GLU A 410 -19.39 10.78 14.13
CA GLU A 410 -20.01 12.06 13.81
C GLU A 410 -19.05 13.19 13.40
N ALA A 411 -17.76 12.92 13.17
CA ALA A 411 -16.85 13.93 12.61
C ALA A 411 -17.20 14.20 11.14
N ARG A 412 -17.40 15.49 10.82
CA ARG A 412 -17.67 16.04 9.49
C ARG A 412 -16.45 16.79 8.99
N LEU A 413 -16.26 16.79 7.68
CA LEU A 413 -15.23 17.60 7.03
C LEU A 413 -15.56 19.10 7.21
N ALA A 414 -14.53 19.91 7.48
CA ALA A 414 -14.72 21.31 7.90
C ALA A 414 -13.64 22.27 7.37
N ALA A 415 -12.87 21.87 6.35
CA ALA A 415 -11.88 22.74 5.75
C ALA A 415 -12.53 23.98 5.11
N ARG A 416 -11.82 25.10 5.18
CA ARG A 416 -12.24 26.39 4.58
C ARG A 416 -11.85 26.50 3.11
N LEU A 417 -10.99 25.61 2.64
CA LEU A 417 -10.62 25.46 1.24
C LEU A 417 -11.22 24.14 0.74
N ALA A 418 -11.87 24.17 -0.41
CA ALA A 418 -12.33 22.98 -1.09
C ALA A 418 -11.80 22.94 -2.52
N VAL A 419 -11.62 21.74 -3.05
CA VAL A 419 -11.26 21.47 -4.44
C VAL A 419 -12.37 20.65 -5.05
N MET A 420 -12.88 21.07 -6.20
CA MET A 420 -13.76 20.22 -6.99
C MET A 420 -12.93 19.11 -7.63
N SER A 421 -13.24 17.85 -7.34
CA SER A 421 -12.83 16.73 -8.16
C SER A 421 -13.83 16.65 -9.33
N PRO A 422 -13.40 16.97 -10.55
CA PRO A 422 -14.33 17.10 -11.67
C PRO A 422 -14.57 15.72 -12.28
N ILE A 423 -15.19 14.81 -11.51
CA ILE A 423 -15.34 13.40 -11.88
C ILE A 423 -16.15 13.21 -13.17
N ALA A 424 -17.06 14.13 -13.50
CA ALA A 424 -17.75 14.15 -14.79
C ALA A 424 -16.77 14.52 -15.91
N SER A 425 -15.93 15.52 -15.67
CA SER A 425 -14.93 15.96 -16.65
C SER A 425 -13.82 14.92 -16.83
N GLU A 426 -13.42 14.21 -15.77
CA GLU A 426 -12.47 13.08 -15.82
C GLU A 426 -13.06 11.88 -16.58
N ALA A 427 -14.35 11.59 -16.39
CA ALA A 427 -15.07 10.57 -17.17
C ALA A 427 -15.04 10.85 -18.69
N HIS A 428 -14.89 12.12 -19.06
CA HIS A 428 -14.85 12.61 -20.44
C HIS A 428 -13.50 13.25 -20.82
N GLY A 429 -12.41 12.81 -20.18
CA GLY A 429 -11.06 13.06 -20.69
C GLY A 429 -10.18 14.05 -19.97
N SER A 430 -10.65 14.66 -18.89
CA SER A 430 -9.82 15.54 -18.08
C SER A 430 -8.83 14.72 -17.27
N ALA A 431 -7.67 15.30 -16.98
CA ALA A 431 -6.66 14.65 -16.15
C ALA A 431 -7.12 14.61 -14.68
N SER A 432 -6.64 13.61 -13.93
CA SER A 432 -6.87 13.54 -12.49
C SER A 432 -6.23 14.72 -11.76
N ASN A 433 -6.95 15.27 -10.78
CA ASN A 433 -6.47 16.36 -9.93
C ASN A 433 -5.76 15.93 -8.64
N ALA A 434 -5.48 14.64 -8.45
CA ALA A 434 -4.67 14.17 -7.32
C ALA A 434 -3.33 14.94 -7.13
N PRO A 435 -2.57 15.28 -8.20
CA PRO A 435 -1.34 16.09 -8.04
C PRO A 435 -1.58 17.51 -7.49
N LEU A 436 -2.75 18.11 -7.74
CA LEU A 436 -3.10 19.40 -7.15
C LEU A 436 -3.38 19.25 -5.65
N GLY A 437 -4.08 18.17 -5.27
CA GLY A 437 -4.25 17.79 -3.86
C GLY A 437 -2.90 17.62 -3.15
N GLU A 438 -1.91 17.02 -3.82
CA GLU A 438 -0.53 16.91 -3.31
C GLU A 438 0.07 18.26 -2.98
N ARG A 439 0.01 19.14 -3.98
CA ARG A 439 0.61 20.47 -3.91
C ARG A 439 0.03 21.27 -2.76
N LEU A 440 -1.29 21.22 -2.57
CA LEU A 440 -1.98 21.89 -1.47
C LEU A 440 -1.46 21.43 -0.11
N TRP A 441 -1.42 20.12 0.15
CA TRP A 441 -0.98 19.64 1.46
C TRP A 441 0.52 19.81 1.68
N ARG A 442 1.37 19.68 0.65
CA ARG A 442 2.82 19.98 0.75
C ARG A 442 3.10 21.44 1.11
N GLN A 443 2.21 22.35 0.72
CA GLN A 443 2.26 23.76 1.11
C GLN A 443 1.56 24.04 2.46
N GLY A 444 1.05 23.00 3.11
CA GLY A 444 0.42 23.04 4.44
C GLY A 444 -1.08 23.35 4.43
N TRP A 445 -1.73 23.50 3.27
CA TRP A 445 -3.16 23.83 3.21
C TRP A 445 -4.02 22.61 3.54
N ALA A 446 -4.92 22.75 4.52
CA ALA A 446 -6.00 21.80 4.70
C ALA A 446 -7.10 22.07 3.68
N TYR A 447 -7.55 21.03 3.00
CA TYR A 447 -8.60 21.13 1.98
C TYR A 447 -9.57 19.96 2.07
N ASP A 448 -10.79 20.17 1.59
CA ASP A 448 -11.78 19.13 1.33
C ASP A 448 -12.04 18.98 -0.17
N VAL A 449 -12.68 17.88 -0.54
CA VAL A 449 -13.08 17.61 -1.93
C VAL A 449 -14.59 17.73 -2.03
N VAL A 450 -15.05 18.36 -3.10
CA VAL A 450 -16.44 18.32 -3.54
C VAL A 450 -16.50 17.74 -4.95
N ILE A 451 -17.64 17.17 -5.33
CA ILE A 451 -17.89 16.67 -6.69
C ILE A 451 -19.07 17.40 -7.33
N GLU A 452 -19.29 17.24 -8.63
CA GLU A 452 -20.38 17.90 -9.34
C GLU A 452 -21.76 17.57 -8.73
N HIS A 453 -21.94 16.36 -8.18
CA HIS A 453 -23.18 15.96 -7.51
C HIS A 453 -23.46 16.71 -6.20
N ASP A 454 -22.44 17.29 -5.55
CA ASP A 454 -22.61 18.11 -4.34
C ASP A 454 -23.18 19.50 -4.65
N VAL A 455 -23.10 19.95 -5.91
CA VAL A 455 -23.46 21.32 -6.33
C VAL A 455 -24.97 21.46 -6.52
N THR A 456 -25.75 21.20 -5.48
CA THR A 456 -27.21 21.27 -5.50
C THR A 456 -27.74 22.21 -4.43
N PRO A 457 -28.93 22.80 -4.58
CA PRO A 457 -29.51 23.66 -3.55
C PRO A 457 -29.72 22.97 -2.19
N ALA A 458 -29.81 21.64 -2.17
CA ALA A 458 -29.98 20.85 -0.96
C ALA A 458 -28.67 20.68 -0.18
N ILE A 459 -27.57 20.39 -0.87
CA ILE A 459 -26.26 20.05 -0.27
C ILE A 459 -25.42 21.30 -0.04
N TRP A 460 -25.39 22.18 -1.05
CA TRP A 460 -24.47 23.30 -1.11
C TRP A 460 -24.49 24.23 0.10
N PRO A 461 -25.64 24.52 0.75
CA PRO A 461 -25.68 25.33 1.96
C PRO A 461 -24.90 24.77 3.16
N GLU A 462 -24.63 23.45 3.19
CA GLU A 462 -23.87 22.82 4.27
C GLU A 462 -22.34 23.01 4.10
N MET A 463 -21.88 23.34 2.90
CA MET A 463 -20.45 23.53 2.59
C MET A 463 -19.86 24.67 3.42
N LYS A 464 -18.80 24.40 4.17
CA LYS A 464 -18.10 25.38 5.03
C LYS A 464 -16.91 26.06 4.34
N ALA A 465 -16.73 25.85 3.04
CA ALA A 465 -15.60 26.42 2.31
C ALA A 465 -15.82 27.91 2.03
N ASP A 466 -14.78 28.70 2.28
CA ASP A 466 -14.68 30.10 1.90
C ASP A 466 -14.09 30.24 0.48
N VAL A 467 -13.23 29.30 0.11
CA VAL A 467 -12.56 29.24 -1.20
C VAL A 467 -12.83 27.89 -1.85
N LEU A 468 -13.27 27.92 -3.11
CA LEU A 468 -13.46 26.74 -3.96
C LEU A 468 -12.50 26.79 -5.15
N VAL A 469 -11.69 25.77 -5.31
CA VAL A 469 -10.82 25.58 -6.48
C VAL A 469 -11.53 24.70 -7.50
N LEU A 470 -11.64 25.18 -8.74
CA LEU A 470 -12.32 24.56 -9.87
C LEU A 470 -11.28 24.30 -10.99
N PRO A 471 -10.52 23.20 -10.89
CA PRO A 471 -9.48 22.88 -11.86
C PRO A 471 -10.04 22.13 -13.08
N ASP A 472 -10.09 22.80 -14.24
CA ASP A 472 -10.51 22.20 -15.53
C ASP A 472 -11.89 21.51 -15.47
N VAL A 473 -12.87 22.19 -14.86
CA VAL A 473 -14.24 21.69 -14.69
C VAL A 473 -15.02 21.89 -16.00
N ARG A 474 -14.74 21.04 -17.01
CA ARG A 474 -15.34 21.12 -18.34
C ARG A 474 -16.83 20.80 -18.34
N CYS A 475 -17.22 19.77 -17.60
CA CYS A 475 -18.58 19.24 -17.51
C CYS A 475 -19.24 19.75 -16.23
N LEU A 476 -20.13 20.74 -16.36
CA LEU A 476 -20.97 21.20 -15.25
C LEU A 476 -22.25 21.80 -15.82
N ASN A 477 -23.40 21.19 -15.51
CA ASN A 477 -24.67 21.64 -16.05
C ASN A 477 -25.14 23.02 -15.51
N GLU A 478 -26.04 23.65 -16.25
CA GLU A 478 -26.58 24.98 -15.93
C GLU A 478 -27.20 25.07 -14.51
N PRO A 479 -28.03 24.11 -14.04
CA PRO A 479 -28.53 24.13 -12.66
C PRO A 479 -27.43 24.17 -11.59
N ARG A 480 -26.39 23.35 -11.72
CA ARG A 480 -25.25 23.32 -10.78
C ARG A 480 -24.43 24.60 -10.85
N LEU A 481 -24.20 25.09 -12.05
CA LEU A 481 -23.48 26.33 -12.29
C LEU A 481 -24.22 27.55 -11.72
N GLN A 482 -25.55 27.53 -11.72
CA GLN A 482 -26.38 28.56 -11.07
C GLN A 482 -26.17 28.57 -9.55
N VAL A 483 -26.13 27.40 -8.90
CA VAL A 483 -25.84 27.27 -7.46
C VAL A 483 -24.45 27.85 -7.14
N LEU A 484 -23.44 27.51 -7.95
CA LEU A 484 -22.09 28.06 -7.81
C LEU A 484 -22.08 29.60 -7.97
N LEU A 485 -22.75 30.12 -8.99
CA LEU A 485 -22.83 31.57 -9.23
C LEU A 485 -23.51 32.31 -8.08
N ASP A 486 -24.59 31.75 -7.54
CA ASP A 486 -25.32 32.36 -6.42
C ASP A 486 -24.48 32.34 -5.13
N TRP A 487 -23.73 31.26 -4.90
CA TRP A 487 -22.78 31.18 -3.78
C TRP A 487 -21.65 32.21 -3.90
N VAL A 488 -21.05 32.38 -5.09
CA VAL A 488 -20.05 33.44 -5.32
C VAL A 488 -20.68 34.81 -5.07
N ARG A 489 -21.87 35.08 -5.61
CA ARG A 489 -22.58 36.35 -5.39
C ARG A 489 -22.85 36.65 -3.91
N ALA A 490 -23.06 35.62 -3.10
CA ALA A 490 -23.28 35.74 -1.66
C ALA A 490 -22.01 36.03 -0.84
N GLY A 491 -20.81 35.84 -1.42
CA GLY A 491 -19.52 36.08 -0.74
C GLY A 491 -18.49 34.97 -0.93
N GLY A 492 -18.86 33.85 -1.55
CA GLY A 492 -17.94 32.76 -1.87
C GLY A 492 -16.82 33.18 -2.84
N LYS A 493 -15.67 32.52 -2.76
CA LYS A 493 -14.50 32.86 -3.59
C LYS A 493 -14.09 31.66 -4.44
N ALA A 494 -13.92 31.87 -5.74
CA ALA A 494 -13.62 30.79 -6.67
C ALA A 494 -12.25 30.99 -7.34
N LEU A 495 -11.41 29.94 -7.36
CA LEU A 495 -10.24 29.83 -8.22
C LEU A 495 -10.58 28.90 -9.39
N ILE A 496 -10.86 29.47 -10.55
CA ILE A 496 -11.15 28.70 -11.76
C ILE A 496 -9.87 28.59 -12.57
N SER A 497 -9.52 27.38 -13.03
CA SER A 497 -8.41 27.21 -13.96
C SER A 497 -8.83 26.51 -15.24
N GLN A 498 -8.25 26.92 -16.37
CA GLN A 498 -8.50 26.35 -17.69
C GLN A 498 -9.98 26.50 -18.12
N ALA A 499 -10.73 25.40 -18.21
CA ALA A 499 -12.11 25.38 -18.64
C ALA A 499 -13.11 25.39 -17.46
N LEU A 500 -14.26 26.03 -17.68
CA LEU A 500 -15.43 25.96 -16.82
C LEU A 500 -16.69 25.79 -17.67
N ALA A 501 -17.44 24.71 -17.45
CA ALA A 501 -18.73 24.43 -18.08
C ALA A 501 -18.74 24.64 -19.61
N THR A 502 -17.69 24.18 -20.27
CA THR A 502 -17.56 24.19 -21.75
C THR A 502 -18.23 22.99 -22.40
N ARG A 503 -18.80 22.08 -21.58
CA ARG A 503 -19.51 20.86 -21.99
C ARG A 503 -20.72 20.60 -21.10
N ASP A 504 -21.67 19.84 -21.62
CA ASP A 504 -22.66 19.18 -20.77
C ASP A 504 -22.09 17.97 -20.04
N GLU A 505 -22.90 17.34 -19.19
CA GLU A 505 -22.51 16.19 -18.35
C GLU A 505 -22.10 14.95 -19.14
N LEU A 506 -22.41 14.88 -20.44
CA LEU A 506 -21.99 13.79 -21.33
C LEU A 506 -20.68 14.10 -22.06
N GLY A 507 -20.03 15.23 -21.73
CA GLY A 507 -18.82 15.67 -22.42
C GLY A 507 -19.08 16.29 -23.81
N ILE A 508 -20.33 16.61 -24.16
CA ILE A 508 -20.65 17.24 -25.45
C ILE A 508 -20.41 18.75 -25.34
N PRO A 509 -19.66 19.38 -26.27
CA PRO A 509 -19.38 20.81 -26.25
C PRO A 509 -20.64 21.68 -26.16
N ARG A 510 -20.64 22.67 -25.26
CA ARG A 510 -21.69 23.67 -25.10
C ARG A 510 -21.13 25.02 -24.67
N THR A 511 -21.87 26.08 -24.95
CA THR A 511 -21.57 27.42 -24.44
C THR A 511 -22.50 27.75 -23.29
N SER A 512 -21.95 28.12 -22.14
CA SER A 512 -22.73 28.57 -20.99
C SER A 512 -22.64 30.09 -20.78
N VAL A 513 -23.81 30.72 -20.70
CA VAL A 513 -23.92 32.14 -20.34
C VAL A 513 -23.56 32.36 -18.87
N LEU A 514 -23.92 31.42 -17.98
CA LEU A 514 -23.60 31.52 -16.55
C LEU A 514 -22.10 31.42 -16.30
N ALA A 515 -21.37 30.56 -17.03
CA ALA A 515 -19.91 30.47 -16.93
C ALA A 515 -19.26 31.79 -17.33
N SER A 516 -19.78 32.43 -18.39
CA SER A 516 -19.31 33.74 -18.84
C SER A 516 -19.56 34.84 -17.81
N GLN A 517 -20.60 34.73 -16.97
CA GLN A 517 -20.84 35.67 -15.88
C GLN A 517 -19.79 35.54 -14.77
N LEU A 518 -19.28 34.34 -14.49
CA LEU A 518 -18.18 34.12 -13.56
C LEU A 518 -16.85 34.61 -14.15
N LEU A 519 -16.54 34.23 -15.40
CA LEU A 519 -15.24 34.52 -16.03
C LEU A 519 -15.10 35.96 -16.56
N GLY A 520 -16.21 36.64 -16.87
CA GLY A 520 -16.22 38.02 -17.38
C GLY A 520 -15.96 38.22 -18.86
N SER A 521 -15.30 37.26 -19.51
CA SER A 521 -15.25 37.08 -20.96
C SER A 521 -14.85 35.63 -21.27
N VAL A 522 -15.11 35.18 -22.50
CA VAL A 522 -14.73 33.82 -22.95
C VAL A 522 -13.22 33.63 -22.75
N PRO A 523 -12.77 32.45 -22.24
CA PRO A 523 -11.36 32.13 -22.05
C PRO A 523 -10.46 32.60 -23.20
N THR A 524 -9.32 33.20 -22.86
CA THR A 524 -8.23 33.55 -23.77
C THR A 524 -7.50 32.33 -24.33
N ARG A 525 -8.11 31.13 -24.33
CA ARG A 525 -7.51 29.92 -24.88
C ARG A 525 -8.61 28.98 -25.37
N VAL A 526 -8.52 28.55 -26.62
CA VAL A 526 -9.37 27.47 -27.16
C VAL A 526 -8.55 26.19 -27.12
N SER A 527 -9.05 25.14 -26.48
CA SER A 527 -8.34 23.86 -26.35
C SER A 527 -9.23 22.74 -26.86
N PHE A 528 -8.67 21.88 -27.70
CA PHE A 528 -9.30 20.67 -28.20
C PHE A 528 -8.53 19.48 -27.66
N SER A 529 -9.19 18.63 -26.88
CA SER A 529 -8.63 17.33 -26.52
C SER A 529 -8.62 16.45 -27.77
N ALA A 530 -7.46 15.88 -28.08
CA ALA A 530 -7.30 15.04 -29.26
C ALA A 530 -8.24 13.83 -29.20
N ALA A 531 -8.44 13.24 -28.02
CA ALA A 531 -9.29 12.05 -27.87
C ALA A 531 -10.78 12.33 -28.09
N TYR A 532 -11.25 13.49 -27.64
CA TYR A 532 -12.69 13.76 -27.55
C TYR A 532 -13.16 14.78 -28.58
N ASP A 533 -12.40 15.85 -28.84
CA ASP A 533 -12.87 16.94 -29.69
C ASP A 533 -12.50 16.78 -31.16
N CYS A 534 -11.57 15.88 -31.44
CA CYS A 534 -11.03 15.74 -32.78
C CYS A 534 -11.66 14.56 -33.53
N GLN A 535 -11.67 14.69 -34.85
CA GLN A 535 -11.89 13.55 -35.74
C GLN A 535 -10.56 12.79 -35.86
N LEU A 536 -10.63 11.47 -35.68
CA LEU A 536 -9.46 10.60 -35.63
C LEU A 536 -9.48 9.61 -36.79
N THR A 537 -8.37 9.55 -37.52
CA THR A 537 -8.10 8.51 -38.52
C THR A 537 -6.79 7.83 -38.13
N GLY A 538 -6.75 6.50 -38.07
CA GLY A 538 -5.54 5.73 -37.67
C GLY A 538 -5.21 5.76 -36.16
N PHE A 539 -5.53 6.85 -35.47
CA PHE A 539 -5.37 6.98 -34.02
C PHE A 539 -6.44 6.22 -33.23
N VAL A 540 -6.07 5.78 -32.03
CA VAL A 540 -6.97 5.21 -31.02
C VAL A 540 -6.85 6.00 -29.73
N VAL A 541 -7.97 6.16 -29.00
CA VAL A 541 -8.00 6.80 -27.69
C VAL A 541 -7.38 5.89 -26.63
N GLU A 542 -6.45 6.41 -25.83
CA GLU A 542 -5.85 5.75 -24.68
C GLU A 542 -6.44 6.31 -23.36
N LYS A 543 -5.87 5.93 -22.20
CA LYS A 543 -6.23 6.54 -20.92
C LYS A 543 -5.79 8.02 -20.85
N GLU A 544 -6.39 8.80 -19.95
CA GLU A 544 -6.04 10.22 -19.68
C GLU A 544 -6.22 11.18 -20.88
N GLY A 545 -7.13 10.85 -21.80
CA GLY A 545 -7.51 11.75 -22.90
C GLY A 545 -6.47 11.98 -23.98
N ARG A 546 -5.45 11.12 -24.06
CA ARG A 546 -4.49 11.09 -25.18
C ARG A 546 -4.91 10.13 -26.28
N VAL A 547 -4.49 10.41 -27.49
CA VAL A 547 -4.59 9.50 -28.63
C VAL A 547 -3.21 8.97 -28.99
N TRP A 548 -3.16 7.72 -29.45
CA TRP A 548 -1.92 7.07 -29.86
C TRP A 548 -2.10 6.29 -31.17
N LEU A 549 -1.02 6.14 -31.94
CA LEU A 549 -1.00 5.26 -33.11
C LEU A 549 -0.75 3.81 -32.64
N PRO A 550 -1.73 2.89 -32.75
CA PRO A 550 -1.59 1.55 -32.20
C PRO A 550 -0.70 0.66 -33.09
N MET A 551 0.47 0.26 -32.60
CA MET A 551 1.25 -0.82 -33.21
C MET A 551 0.82 -2.17 -32.64
N ASN A 552 0.51 -3.13 -33.51
CA ASN A 552 0.46 -4.53 -33.09
C ASN A 552 1.91 -5.03 -32.93
N PHE A 553 2.32 -5.42 -31.73
CA PHE A 553 3.66 -5.95 -31.45
C PHE A 553 4.05 -7.18 -32.30
N HIS A 554 3.09 -7.80 -33.00
CA HIS A 554 3.30 -8.90 -33.93
C HIS A 554 3.45 -8.47 -35.41
N GLU A 555 3.26 -7.20 -35.76
CA GLU A 555 3.37 -6.63 -37.12
C GLU A 555 4.32 -5.43 -37.17
N LYS A 556 5.58 -5.59 -36.69
CA LYS A 556 6.65 -4.56 -36.74
C LYS A 556 7.07 -4.10 -38.16
N THR A 557 6.36 -4.47 -39.23
CA THR A 557 6.82 -4.31 -40.63
C THR A 557 6.12 -3.22 -41.43
N LYS A 558 5.19 -2.45 -40.83
CA LYS A 558 4.42 -1.41 -41.54
C LYS A 558 4.67 -0.02 -40.96
N THR A 559 4.91 0.96 -41.84
CA THR A 559 4.72 2.38 -41.50
C THR A 559 3.26 2.59 -41.10
N LEU A 560 3.04 3.24 -39.96
CA LEU A 560 1.71 3.64 -39.51
C LEU A 560 1.52 5.13 -39.70
N GLU A 561 0.32 5.51 -40.10
CA GLU A 561 -0.07 6.90 -40.26
C GLU A 561 -1.41 7.12 -39.56
N GLY A 562 -1.57 8.30 -38.98
CA GLY A 562 -2.87 8.75 -38.51
C GLY A 562 -2.98 10.26 -38.50
N THR A 563 -4.21 10.73 -38.37
CA THR A 563 -4.56 12.14 -38.43
C THR A 563 -5.52 12.49 -37.31
N VAL A 564 -5.21 13.57 -36.61
CA VAL A 564 -6.10 14.26 -35.67
C VAL A 564 -6.59 15.54 -36.36
N THR A 565 -7.91 15.72 -36.47
CA THR A 565 -8.51 16.89 -37.14
C THR A 565 -9.42 17.66 -36.19
N ALA A 566 -9.28 18.97 -36.12
CA ALA A 566 -10.15 19.87 -35.36
C ALA A 566 -10.58 21.07 -36.22
N ASP A 567 -11.84 21.47 -36.12
CA ASP A 567 -12.34 22.71 -36.73
C ASP A 567 -12.38 23.81 -35.66
N PHE A 568 -11.70 24.92 -35.92
CA PHE A 568 -11.53 26.00 -34.95
C PHE A 568 -12.86 26.69 -34.64
N SER A 569 -13.22 26.79 -33.36
CA SER A 569 -14.50 27.31 -32.88
C SER A 569 -14.39 28.65 -32.15
N GLY A 570 -13.18 29.20 -32.02
CA GLY A 570 -12.92 30.50 -31.39
C GLY A 570 -13.20 31.68 -32.31
N ALA A 571 -13.05 32.89 -31.78
CA ALA A 571 -13.17 34.13 -32.54
C ALA A 571 -12.00 34.30 -33.53
N ASP A 572 -12.22 35.06 -34.60
CA ASP A 572 -11.18 35.42 -35.55
C ASP A 572 -10.03 36.19 -34.85
N GLY A 573 -8.78 35.86 -35.19
CA GLY A 573 -7.63 36.51 -34.58
C GLY A 573 -6.28 35.90 -34.94
N GLN A 574 -5.24 36.37 -34.24
CA GLN A 574 -3.88 35.82 -34.30
C GLN A 574 -3.65 34.93 -33.08
N TYR A 575 -3.16 33.72 -33.30
CA TYR A 575 -3.01 32.70 -32.26
C TYR A 575 -1.65 32.01 -32.33
N ASP A 576 -1.07 31.74 -31.17
CA ASP A 576 -0.05 30.71 -31.00
C ASP A 576 -0.75 29.34 -30.96
N VAL A 577 -0.45 28.48 -31.93
CA VAL A 577 -0.97 27.11 -32.01
C VAL A 577 -0.01 26.17 -31.28
N ARG A 578 -0.51 25.34 -30.38
CA ARG A 578 0.28 24.45 -29.52
C ARG A 578 -0.19 23.02 -29.65
N ILE A 579 0.75 22.12 -29.93
CA ILE A 579 0.48 20.67 -30.00
C ILE A 579 1.14 20.00 -28.80
N VAL A 580 0.32 19.49 -27.88
CA VAL A 580 0.78 18.78 -26.69
C VAL A 580 0.96 17.30 -27.04
N HIS A 581 2.18 16.79 -26.93
CA HIS A 581 2.55 15.43 -27.35
C HIS A 581 3.49 14.75 -26.35
N LEU A 582 3.60 13.42 -26.40
CA LEU A 582 4.63 12.67 -25.68
C LEU A 582 5.85 12.48 -26.60
N ASP A 583 7.05 12.55 -26.02
CA ASP A 583 8.32 12.23 -26.68
C ASP A 583 9.00 11.13 -25.84
N GLU A 584 8.93 9.88 -26.29
CA GLU A 584 9.48 8.68 -25.64
C GLU A 584 10.97 8.51 -25.96
N SER A 585 11.69 7.80 -25.09
CA SER A 585 13.13 7.56 -25.21
C SER A 585 13.52 6.34 -26.05
N ASP A 586 12.53 5.62 -26.61
CA ASP A 586 12.72 4.36 -27.29
C ASP A 586 12.59 4.44 -28.82
N GLY A 587 12.47 5.60 -29.46
CA GLY A 587 12.48 5.69 -30.93
C GLY A 587 12.25 7.11 -31.46
N VAL A 588 11.94 7.23 -32.75
CA VAL A 588 11.75 8.52 -33.43
C VAL A 588 10.51 8.51 -34.32
N SER A 589 9.58 9.41 -34.06
CA SER A 589 8.34 9.60 -34.83
C SER A 589 8.24 11.00 -35.47
N ASN A 590 7.41 11.16 -36.50
CA ASN A 590 7.24 12.44 -37.21
C ASN A 590 5.81 12.98 -37.14
N MET A 591 5.65 14.29 -36.97
CA MET A 591 4.36 14.98 -36.99
C MET A 591 4.37 16.17 -37.97
N THR A 592 3.29 16.33 -38.73
CA THR A 592 3.05 17.47 -39.62
C THR A 592 1.75 18.16 -39.25
N VAL A 593 1.80 19.47 -39.03
CA VAL A 593 0.62 20.30 -38.69
C VAL A 593 0.19 21.07 -39.93
N LEU A 594 -1.11 21.05 -40.24
CA LEU A 594 -1.70 21.75 -41.37
C LEU A 594 -2.87 22.64 -40.93
N GLN A 595 -3.09 23.74 -41.64
CA GLN A 595 -4.29 24.59 -41.57
C GLN A 595 -4.92 24.67 -42.96
N ASN A 596 -6.20 24.31 -43.09
CA ASN A 596 -6.93 24.29 -44.35
C ASN A 596 -6.16 23.55 -45.48
N GLY A 597 -5.49 22.45 -45.13
CA GLY A 597 -4.67 21.64 -46.05
C GLY A 597 -3.27 22.19 -46.37
N SER A 598 -2.93 23.40 -45.91
CA SER A 598 -1.59 23.98 -46.05
C SER A 598 -0.70 23.60 -44.87
N VAL A 599 0.52 23.13 -45.14
CA VAL A 599 1.47 22.73 -44.08
C VAL A 599 1.95 23.99 -43.34
N LEU A 600 1.78 23.99 -42.02
CA LEU A 600 2.34 25.01 -41.13
C LEU A 600 3.74 24.62 -40.64
N THR A 601 3.93 23.35 -40.26
CA THR A 601 5.23 22.82 -39.83
C THR A 601 5.28 21.30 -39.95
N THR A 602 6.49 20.76 -40.06
CA THR A 602 6.81 19.36 -39.77
C THR A 602 7.88 19.34 -38.67
N PHE A 603 7.80 18.39 -37.75
CA PHE A 603 8.77 18.19 -36.69
C PHE A 603 8.87 16.72 -36.30
N THR A 604 10.00 16.38 -35.70
CA THR A 604 10.35 15.04 -35.24
C THR A 604 10.28 15.00 -33.71
N LEU A 605 9.92 13.85 -33.16
CA LEU A 605 9.98 13.54 -31.73
C LEU A 605 11.36 12.91 -31.47
N ASP A 606 12.30 13.70 -30.98
CA ASP A 606 13.73 13.33 -30.87
C ASP A 606 14.39 13.87 -29.60
N LYS A 607 13.60 14.19 -28.57
CA LYS A 607 14.13 14.70 -27.30
C LYS A 607 14.45 13.60 -26.30
N ASP A 608 13.91 12.39 -26.48
CA ASP A 608 14.16 11.18 -25.71
C ASP A 608 13.92 11.35 -24.20
N THR A 609 12.76 11.89 -23.82
CA THR A 609 12.52 12.33 -22.42
C THR A 609 11.49 11.54 -21.62
N ASP A 610 10.67 10.73 -22.28
CA ASP A 610 9.46 10.10 -21.72
C ASP A 610 8.51 11.10 -21.03
N ARG A 611 8.47 12.35 -21.52
CA ARG A 611 7.69 13.45 -20.93
C ARG A 611 6.84 14.16 -21.99
N ARG A 612 5.83 14.90 -21.49
CA ARG A 612 4.99 15.74 -22.35
C ARG A 612 5.77 16.96 -22.83
N HIS A 613 5.68 17.25 -24.11
CA HIS A 613 6.23 18.44 -24.76
C HIS A 613 5.14 19.24 -25.44
N VAL A 614 5.41 20.53 -25.62
CA VAL A 614 4.56 21.44 -26.38
C VAL A 614 5.32 21.89 -27.61
N LYS A 615 4.81 21.57 -28.80
CA LYS A 615 5.25 22.20 -30.04
C LYS A 615 4.41 23.46 -30.26
N GLN A 616 5.03 24.63 -30.11
CA GLN A 616 4.37 25.92 -30.34
C GLN A 616 4.69 26.47 -31.73
N LEU A 617 3.67 26.99 -32.42
CA LEU A 617 3.74 27.73 -33.68
C LEU A 617 3.20 29.14 -33.42
N PRO A 618 4.05 30.19 -33.44
CA PRO A 618 3.61 31.51 -33.04
C PRO A 618 2.87 32.27 -34.14
N GLY A 619 1.88 33.10 -33.77
CA GLY A 619 1.31 34.13 -34.63
C GLY A 619 0.63 33.64 -35.91
N ILE A 620 -0.15 32.57 -35.83
CA ILE A 620 -0.95 32.03 -36.93
C ILE A 620 -2.27 32.82 -37.02
N ALA A 621 -2.61 33.30 -38.22
CA ALA A 621 -3.91 33.92 -38.47
C ALA A 621 -4.98 32.83 -38.58
N ILE A 622 -6.00 32.88 -37.72
CA ILE A 622 -7.06 31.86 -37.64
C ILE A 622 -8.42 32.53 -37.73
N ARG A 623 -9.32 31.94 -38.52
CA ARG A 623 -10.74 32.30 -38.58
C ARG A 623 -11.60 31.20 -37.99
N THR A 624 -12.75 31.57 -37.44
CA THR A 624 -13.77 30.60 -37.05
C THR A 624 -14.09 29.67 -38.22
N GLY A 625 -14.02 28.36 -37.99
CA GLY A 625 -14.22 27.31 -39.00
C GLY A 625 -12.96 26.85 -39.73
N ASP A 626 -11.78 27.45 -39.47
CA ASP A 626 -10.52 26.94 -40.02
C ASP A 626 -10.23 25.53 -39.53
N ARG A 627 -9.82 24.65 -40.44
CA ARG A 627 -9.55 23.24 -40.16
C ARG A 627 -8.07 23.01 -39.88
N PHE A 628 -7.78 22.43 -38.73
CA PHE A 628 -6.43 22.03 -38.31
C PHE A 628 -6.27 20.52 -38.37
N GLU A 629 -5.15 20.05 -38.94
CA GLU A 629 -4.81 18.64 -39.02
C GLU A 629 -3.40 18.40 -38.45
N VAL A 630 -3.27 17.42 -37.56
CA VAL A 630 -1.96 16.87 -37.16
C VAL A 630 -1.85 15.47 -37.75
N ARG A 631 -0.97 15.33 -38.75
CA ARG A 631 -0.65 14.05 -39.39
C ARG A 631 0.59 13.47 -38.73
N ALA A 632 0.44 12.33 -38.10
CA ALA A 632 1.53 11.61 -37.45
C ALA A 632 1.92 10.39 -38.29
N ARG A 633 3.22 10.13 -38.37
CA ARG A 633 3.81 9.02 -39.11
C ARG A 633 4.87 8.34 -38.26
N MET A 634 4.66 7.05 -38.02
CA MET A 634 5.59 6.16 -37.34
C MET A 634 6.23 5.26 -38.38
N ASP A 635 7.55 5.33 -38.52
CA ASP A 635 8.28 4.54 -39.50
C ASP A 635 8.46 3.08 -39.07
N LYS A 636 8.71 2.19 -40.04
CA LYS A 636 8.93 0.74 -39.81
C LYS A 636 10.10 0.43 -38.85
N ASP A 637 11.02 1.37 -38.72
CA ASP A 637 12.21 1.29 -37.85
C ASP A 637 12.04 2.15 -36.58
N GLY A 638 10.89 2.81 -36.41
CA GLY A 638 10.57 3.64 -35.25
C GLY A 638 10.00 2.79 -34.12
N GLU A 639 10.66 2.87 -32.96
CA GLU A 639 10.27 2.13 -31.74
C GLU A 639 9.42 2.98 -30.75
N GLU A 640 9.24 4.28 -31.02
CA GLU A 640 8.40 5.21 -30.24
C GLU A 640 6.99 5.36 -30.85
N PHE A 641 5.94 5.36 -30.02
CA PHE A 641 4.58 5.63 -30.48
C PHE A 641 4.25 7.14 -30.51
N CYS A 642 3.69 7.60 -31.63
CA CYS A 642 3.09 8.94 -31.72
C CYS A 642 1.92 9.09 -30.73
N ARG A 643 2.06 9.98 -29.72
CA ARG A 643 0.96 10.32 -28.79
C ARG A 643 0.67 11.81 -28.74
N ILE A 644 -0.60 12.16 -28.88
CA ILE A 644 -1.09 13.55 -28.85
C ILE A 644 -2.14 13.69 -27.74
N TYR A 645 -2.04 14.72 -26.93
CA TYR A 645 -2.98 15.04 -25.85
C TYR A 645 -3.99 16.10 -26.32
N ASP A 646 -3.49 17.27 -26.69
CA ASP A 646 -4.33 18.45 -26.95
C ASP A 646 -3.79 19.29 -28.12
N LEU A 647 -4.71 20.00 -28.78
CA LEU A 647 -4.43 21.13 -29.65
C LEU A 647 -4.92 22.39 -28.95
N GLU A 648 -4.01 23.32 -28.66
CA GLU A 648 -4.33 24.57 -27.97
C GLU A 648 -4.11 25.78 -28.89
N PHE A 649 -5.00 26.75 -28.81
CA PHE A 649 -4.96 27.99 -29.55
C PHE A 649 -5.00 29.15 -28.55
N VAL A 650 -3.88 29.88 -28.46
CA VAL A 650 -3.69 30.97 -27.50
C VAL A 650 -3.57 32.28 -28.27
N PRO A 651 -4.47 33.27 -28.11
CA PRO A 651 -4.34 34.57 -28.75
C PRO A 651 -2.95 35.17 -28.51
N VAL A 652 -2.36 35.73 -29.55
CA VAL A 652 -1.07 36.41 -29.44
C VAL A 652 -1.16 37.54 -28.40
N GLY A 653 -0.22 37.56 -27.46
CA GLY A 653 -0.19 38.53 -26.36
C GLY A 653 -1.01 38.14 -25.13
N ALA A 654 -1.69 36.98 -25.13
CA ALA A 654 -2.29 36.43 -23.92
C ALA A 654 -1.19 35.93 -22.97
N ASP A 655 -1.16 36.44 -21.74
CA ASP A 655 -0.27 35.96 -20.69
C ASP A 655 -0.94 34.81 -19.92
N LEU A 656 -0.51 33.59 -20.21
CA LEU A 656 -1.03 32.38 -19.56
C LEU A 656 -0.60 32.21 -18.11
N ASN A 657 0.42 32.96 -17.67
CA ASN A 657 0.88 32.96 -16.28
C ASN A 657 0.15 34.03 -15.45
N SER A 658 -0.63 34.91 -16.09
CA SER A 658 -1.39 35.93 -15.38
C SER A 658 -2.72 35.39 -14.86
N VAL A 659 -3.01 35.67 -13.58
CA VAL A 659 -4.32 35.41 -12.97
C VAL A 659 -5.15 36.69 -13.00
N THR A 660 -6.36 36.59 -13.53
CA THR A 660 -7.32 37.69 -13.54
C THR A 660 -8.24 37.60 -12.32
N TYR A 661 -8.47 38.72 -11.66
CA TYR A 661 -9.33 38.80 -10.47
C TYR A 661 -10.55 39.65 -10.77
N ARG A 662 -11.72 39.20 -10.33
CA ARG A 662 -12.99 39.86 -10.62
C ARG A 662 -13.96 39.74 -9.46
N ASP A 663 -14.53 40.87 -9.06
CA ASP A 663 -15.64 40.89 -8.11
C ASP A 663 -16.92 40.41 -8.79
N VAL A 664 -17.62 39.47 -8.15
CA VAL A 664 -18.90 38.93 -8.61
C VAL A 664 -19.87 38.96 -7.44
N GLY A 665 -20.74 39.97 -7.41
CA GLY A 665 -21.57 40.25 -6.23
C GLY A 665 -20.69 40.63 -5.03
N LYS A 666 -20.81 39.89 -3.92
CA LYS A 666 -19.96 40.04 -2.73
C LYS A 666 -18.70 39.15 -2.75
N GLY A 667 -18.61 38.23 -3.71
CA GLY A 667 -17.51 37.27 -3.82
C GLY A 667 -16.43 37.70 -4.80
N LEU A 668 -15.41 36.85 -4.91
CA LEU A 668 -14.23 37.07 -5.74
C LEU A 668 -13.95 35.86 -6.61
N VAL A 669 -13.79 36.07 -7.92
CA VAL A 669 -13.33 35.07 -8.88
C VAL A 669 -11.89 35.36 -9.27
N ALA A 670 -11.02 34.36 -9.11
CA ALA A 670 -9.71 34.32 -9.72
C ALA A 670 -9.74 33.34 -10.90
N TYR A 671 -9.32 33.78 -12.08
CA TYR A 671 -9.23 32.95 -13.27
C TYR A 671 -7.78 32.79 -13.73
N ALA A 672 -7.31 31.54 -13.71
CA ALA A 672 -6.02 31.10 -14.20
C ALA A 672 -6.19 30.42 -15.58
N PRO A 673 -5.65 30.96 -16.68
CA PRO A 673 -5.90 30.44 -18.03
C PRO A 673 -5.17 29.11 -18.35
N GLN A 674 -4.34 28.61 -17.44
CA GLN A 674 -3.60 27.35 -17.58
C GLN A 674 -3.69 26.49 -16.31
N SER A 675 -3.18 25.26 -16.38
CA SER A 675 -3.13 24.35 -15.23
C SER A 675 -2.41 24.99 -14.03
N LEU A 676 -3.02 24.84 -12.85
CA LEU A 676 -2.44 25.30 -11.58
C LEU A 676 -1.08 24.65 -11.26
N MET A 677 -0.78 23.51 -11.87
CA MET A 677 0.50 22.82 -11.73
C MET A 677 1.65 23.54 -12.44
N LEU A 678 1.37 24.42 -13.40
CA LEU A 678 2.39 25.17 -14.15
C LEU A 678 2.86 26.45 -13.45
N TYR A 679 2.13 26.90 -12.43
CA TYR A 679 2.56 28.02 -11.58
C TYR A 679 3.69 27.57 -10.66
N THR A 680 4.62 28.47 -10.33
CA THR A 680 5.63 28.23 -9.29
C THR A 680 4.97 28.15 -7.91
N ASP A 681 5.64 27.52 -6.93
CA ASP A 681 5.08 27.36 -5.58
C ASP A 681 4.68 28.70 -4.95
N GLY A 682 5.52 29.72 -5.09
CA GLY A 682 5.25 31.07 -4.60
C GLY A 682 4.09 31.77 -5.31
N GLU A 683 3.94 31.61 -6.63
CA GLU A 683 2.79 32.19 -7.35
C GLU A 683 1.47 31.54 -6.92
N PHE A 684 1.44 30.21 -6.82
CA PHE A 684 0.26 29.48 -6.39
C PHE A 684 -0.13 29.83 -4.95
N GLU A 685 0.85 29.89 -4.04
CA GLU A 685 0.64 30.34 -2.66
C GLU A 685 0.10 31.76 -2.60
N ALA A 686 0.61 32.69 -3.42
CA ALA A 686 0.13 34.06 -3.48
C ALA A 686 -1.32 34.15 -3.96
N ILE A 687 -1.71 33.34 -4.96
CA ILE A 687 -3.09 33.26 -5.46
C ILE A 687 -4.04 32.81 -4.35
N LEU A 688 -3.71 31.69 -3.67
CA LEU A 688 -4.53 31.15 -2.59
C LEU A 688 -4.57 32.07 -1.37
N THR A 689 -3.44 32.70 -1.02
CA THR A 689 -3.37 33.68 0.06
C THR A 689 -4.28 34.87 -0.24
N ARG A 690 -4.25 35.40 -1.46
CA ARG A 690 -5.14 36.51 -1.86
C ARG A 690 -6.62 36.13 -1.79
N LEU A 691 -6.99 34.93 -2.25
CA LEU A 691 -8.37 34.45 -2.18
C LEU A 691 -8.79 34.23 -0.72
N SER A 692 -8.00 33.50 0.05
CA SER A 692 -8.32 33.21 1.45
C SER A 692 -8.20 34.43 2.37
N GLY A 693 -7.60 35.54 1.91
CA GLY A 693 -7.18 36.65 2.77
C GLY A 693 -5.94 36.33 3.61
N GLY A 694 -5.31 35.16 3.40
CA GLY A 694 -4.27 34.62 4.28
C GLY A 694 -4.84 33.89 5.49
N HIS A 695 -6.11 33.46 5.43
CA HIS A 695 -6.87 32.91 6.56
C HIS A 695 -7.35 31.47 6.36
N GLY A 696 -6.91 30.76 5.31
CA GLY A 696 -7.24 29.34 5.19
C GLY A 696 -6.49 28.54 6.26
N ASN A 697 -7.10 27.45 6.71
CA ASN A 697 -6.50 26.56 7.71
C ASN A 697 -5.21 25.98 7.12
N ARG A 698 -4.07 26.27 7.75
CA ARG A 698 -2.73 25.94 7.24
C ARG A 698 -1.80 25.46 8.36
N VAL A 699 -0.97 24.47 8.08
CA VAL A 699 0.18 24.10 8.94
C VAL A 699 1.45 24.76 8.40
N THR A 700 2.23 25.34 9.32
CA THR A 700 3.52 26.00 9.05
C THR A 700 4.53 25.56 10.11
N TYR A 701 5.84 25.76 9.87
CA TYR A 701 6.90 25.40 10.82
C TYR A 701 8.12 26.28 10.61
N SER A 702 8.99 26.33 11.63
CA SER A 702 10.19 27.16 11.64
C SER A 702 11.11 26.87 10.44
N PRO A 703 11.61 27.91 9.74
CA PRO A 703 12.56 27.76 8.64
C PRO A 703 13.84 27.05 9.08
N GLY A 704 14.29 26.03 8.32
CA GLY A 704 15.59 25.36 8.53
C GLY A 704 15.55 23.84 8.76
N ALA A 705 14.37 23.21 8.82
CA ALA A 705 14.24 21.81 9.20
C ALA A 705 14.32 20.78 8.04
N GLY A 706 14.64 21.20 6.80
CA GLY A 706 14.66 20.30 5.64
C GLY A 706 13.25 19.86 5.18
N ASP A 707 13.09 19.89 3.85
CA ASP A 707 11.94 19.57 2.99
C ASP A 707 10.53 19.74 3.60
N LEU A 708 9.80 20.71 3.04
CA LEU A 708 8.47 21.11 3.49
C LEU A 708 7.40 20.00 3.30
N GLY A 709 7.71 18.93 2.56
CA GLY A 709 6.71 18.00 2.05
C GLY A 709 6.36 16.79 2.91
N SER A 710 6.25 16.91 4.25
CA SER A 710 6.07 15.72 5.12
C SER A 710 5.00 15.80 6.21
N VAL A 711 4.25 16.90 6.35
CA VAL A 711 3.14 16.99 7.32
C VAL A 711 1.82 17.25 6.59
N PHE A 712 0.86 16.34 6.75
CA PHE A 712 -0.50 16.47 6.25
C PHE A 712 -1.44 16.91 7.38
N MET A 713 -2.39 17.80 7.09
CA MET A 713 -3.43 18.23 8.02
C MET A 713 -4.81 18.11 7.38
N ASN A 714 -5.72 17.45 8.08
CA ASN A 714 -7.15 17.42 7.77
C ASN A 714 -7.94 18.15 8.87
N ILE A 715 -8.97 18.91 8.48
CA ILE A 715 -9.81 19.65 9.42
C ILE A 715 -11.20 19.02 9.46
N MET A 716 -11.63 18.65 10.65
CA MET A 716 -12.94 18.10 10.92
C MET A 716 -13.64 18.88 12.04
N THR A 717 -14.94 18.70 12.16
CA THR A 717 -15.74 19.17 13.31
C THR A 717 -16.69 18.06 13.71
N ASP A 718 -17.06 17.97 14.98
CA ASP A 718 -18.08 17.00 15.37
C ASP A 718 -19.48 17.48 14.96
N HIS A 719 -20.44 16.57 14.86
CA HIS A 719 -21.83 16.90 14.46
C HIS A 719 -22.50 17.93 15.36
N ALA A 720 -22.13 17.98 16.64
CA ALA A 720 -22.64 18.99 17.58
C ALA A 720 -21.94 20.35 17.45
N GLY A 721 -20.87 20.46 16.64
CA GLY A 721 -20.07 21.68 16.49
C GLY A 721 -19.37 22.11 17.79
N ARG A 722 -19.14 21.17 18.72
CA ARG A 722 -18.45 21.42 19.99
C ARG A 722 -16.98 21.72 19.78
N ALA A 723 -16.34 21.14 18.75
CA ALA A 723 -14.92 21.34 18.51
C ALA A 723 -14.55 21.37 17.02
N THR A 724 -13.55 22.19 16.69
CA THR A 724 -12.75 22.02 15.47
C THR A 724 -11.59 21.07 15.78
N GLN A 725 -11.37 20.09 14.92
CA GLN A 725 -10.37 19.04 15.08
C GLN A 725 -9.38 19.12 13.93
N ALA A 726 -8.10 19.37 14.21
CA ALA A 726 -7.02 19.27 13.25
C ALA A 726 -6.32 17.92 13.40
N HIS A 727 -6.55 17.02 12.44
CA HIS A 727 -5.93 15.71 12.37
C HIS A 727 -4.65 15.83 11.56
N ILE A 728 -3.52 15.55 12.20
CA ILE A 728 -2.20 15.84 11.68
C ILE A 728 -1.41 14.55 11.57
N VAL A 729 -0.87 14.31 10.38
CA VAL A 729 -0.03 13.17 10.07
C VAL A 729 1.38 13.67 9.78
N ASN A 730 2.34 13.25 10.60
CA ASN A 730 3.76 13.48 10.35
C ASN A 730 4.34 12.27 9.63
N ALA A 731 4.70 12.45 8.37
CA ALA A 731 5.41 11.48 7.54
C ALA A 731 6.86 11.91 7.30
N THR A 732 7.46 12.65 8.24
CA THR A 732 8.88 12.98 8.15
C THR A 732 9.68 11.74 8.48
N TYR A 733 10.50 11.29 7.53
CA TYR A 733 11.38 10.16 7.73
C TYR A 733 12.83 10.52 7.43
N GLN A 734 13.73 9.85 8.15
CA GLN A 734 15.15 9.79 7.85
C GLN A 734 15.51 8.35 7.55
N THR A 735 16.05 8.11 6.35
CA THR A 735 16.80 6.89 6.06
C THR A 735 18.25 7.13 6.51
N PRO A 736 18.77 6.39 7.51
CA PRO A 736 20.15 6.55 7.97
C PRO A 736 21.16 6.07 6.92
N GLU A 737 20.76 5.27 5.93
CA GLU A 737 21.64 4.79 4.87
C GLU A 737 21.86 5.86 3.80
N ARG A 738 23.13 6.08 3.45
CA ARG A 738 23.56 6.96 2.35
C ARG A 738 23.90 6.09 1.14
N TYR A 739 23.52 6.53 -0.06
CA TYR A 739 23.78 5.82 -1.31
C TYR A 739 23.81 6.78 -2.49
N ALA A 740 24.53 6.40 -3.55
CA ALA A 740 24.42 7.03 -4.87
C ALA A 740 23.51 6.19 -5.76
N THR A 741 22.43 6.80 -6.25
CA THR A 741 21.61 6.20 -7.30
C THR A 741 22.21 6.50 -8.68
N ILE A 742 22.34 5.46 -9.51
CA ILE A 742 22.78 5.51 -10.90
C ILE A 742 21.60 5.11 -11.78
N THR A 743 21.03 6.10 -12.45
CA THR A 743 19.83 6.05 -13.30
C THR A 743 20.12 6.37 -14.76
N SER A 744 21.30 6.89 -15.07
CA SER A 744 21.75 7.18 -16.43
C SER A 744 23.23 6.85 -16.60
N THR A 745 23.67 6.74 -17.86
CA THR A 745 25.07 6.51 -18.21
C THR A 745 25.98 7.72 -17.93
N GLY A 746 25.39 8.91 -17.74
CA GLY A 746 26.10 10.12 -17.34
C GLY A 746 26.49 10.15 -15.86
N GLN A 747 25.91 9.27 -15.04
CA GLN A 747 26.21 9.20 -13.61
C GLN A 747 27.33 8.20 -13.35
N VAL A 748 28.45 8.69 -12.81
CA VAL A 748 29.66 7.90 -12.56
C VAL A 748 30.12 8.11 -11.13
N ILE A 749 30.35 7.02 -10.40
CA ILE A 749 31.01 7.05 -9.10
C ILE A 749 32.49 6.70 -9.29
N ARG A 750 33.37 7.32 -8.52
CA ARG A 750 34.79 7.02 -8.45
C ARG A 750 35.21 6.72 -7.01
N ALA A 751 36.04 5.71 -6.81
CA ALA A 751 36.63 5.36 -5.52
C ALA A 751 38.11 4.96 -5.70
N GLN A 752 38.99 5.32 -4.77
CA GLN A 752 40.37 4.80 -4.73
C GLN A 752 40.49 3.70 -3.68
N VAL A 753 41.03 2.54 -4.07
CA VAL A 753 41.23 1.38 -3.18
C VAL A 753 42.72 1.06 -3.09
N ALA A 754 43.33 1.31 -1.93
CA ALA A 754 44.70 0.94 -1.65
C ALA A 754 44.80 -0.55 -1.25
N LEU A 755 45.78 -1.26 -1.81
CA LEU A 755 46.06 -2.66 -1.50
C LEU A 755 47.47 -2.77 -0.91
N VAL A 756 47.62 -3.49 0.20
CA VAL A 756 48.94 -3.83 0.74
C VAL A 756 49.59 -4.92 -0.14
N ASP A 757 48.82 -5.94 -0.49
CA ASP A 757 49.21 -7.01 -1.41
C ASP A 757 48.06 -7.33 -2.38
N VAL A 758 48.41 -7.86 -3.56
CA VAL A 758 47.41 -8.27 -4.55
C VAL A 758 46.96 -9.73 -4.29
N PRO A 759 45.64 -10.00 -4.17
CA PRO A 759 45.08 -11.35 -4.08
C PRO A 759 45.49 -12.27 -5.24
N ALA A 760 45.50 -13.58 -5.01
CA ALA A 760 45.77 -14.58 -6.04
C ALA A 760 44.65 -14.61 -7.10
N ASN A 761 43.39 -14.51 -6.70
CA ASN A 761 42.22 -14.38 -7.60
C ASN A 761 41.42 -13.12 -7.26
N PRO A 762 41.92 -11.93 -7.62
CA PRO A 762 41.31 -10.69 -7.18
C PRO A 762 39.91 -10.50 -7.79
N VAL A 763 38.98 -10.09 -6.94
CA VAL A 763 37.66 -9.61 -7.34
C VAL A 763 37.46 -8.19 -6.82
N LEU A 764 36.93 -7.32 -7.68
CA LEU A 764 36.36 -6.04 -7.26
C LEU A 764 34.97 -6.32 -6.71
N ARG A 765 34.68 -5.80 -5.52
CA ARG A 765 33.38 -5.89 -4.87
C ARG A 765 32.75 -4.51 -4.78
N VAL A 766 31.50 -4.41 -5.21
CA VAL A 766 30.67 -3.21 -5.06
C VAL A 766 29.42 -3.60 -4.27
N LEU A 767 29.19 -2.96 -3.12
CA LEU A 767 27.95 -3.18 -2.38
C LEU A 767 26.84 -2.37 -3.05
N ALA A 768 26.00 -3.08 -3.81
CA ALA A 768 24.97 -2.46 -4.62
C ALA A 768 23.69 -3.30 -4.64
N PHE A 769 22.60 -2.67 -5.04
CA PHE A 769 21.40 -3.37 -5.46
C PHE A 769 20.94 -2.82 -6.83
N GLY A 770 20.28 -3.66 -7.64
CA GLY A 770 19.86 -3.29 -8.99
C GLY A 770 18.42 -3.67 -9.29
N VAL A 771 17.76 -2.85 -10.11
CA VAL A 771 16.41 -3.07 -10.64
C VAL A 771 16.45 -2.86 -12.15
N GLY A 772 15.70 -3.66 -12.90
CA GLY A 772 15.67 -3.66 -14.37
C GLY A 772 16.09 -5.01 -14.94
N LYS A 773 15.68 -5.30 -16.18
CA LYS A 773 16.11 -6.52 -16.89
C LYS A 773 17.30 -6.24 -17.82
N ASP A 774 17.29 -5.09 -18.49
CA ASP A 774 18.22 -4.74 -19.57
C ASP A 774 19.22 -3.65 -19.17
N TRP A 775 19.31 -3.37 -17.88
CA TRP A 775 20.27 -2.47 -17.25
C TRP A 775 21.37 -3.27 -16.55
N GLN A 776 22.59 -2.76 -16.58
CA GLN A 776 23.79 -3.42 -16.08
C GLN A 776 24.60 -2.48 -15.20
N LEU A 777 25.31 -3.05 -14.22
CA LEU A 777 26.36 -2.39 -13.48
C LEU A 777 27.70 -2.66 -14.19
N ALA A 778 28.34 -1.60 -14.68
CA ALA A 778 29.66 -1.66 -15.28
C ALA A 778 30.69 -1.04 -14.35
N ALA A 779 31.88 -1.64 -14.29
CA ALA A 779 32.99 -1.15 -13.49
C ALA A 779 34.30 -1.10 -14.30
N THR A 780 35.21 -0.22 -13.90
CA THR A 780 36.59 -0.21 -14.38
C THR A 780 37.57 -0.25 -13.21
N VAL A 781 38.75 -0.83 -13.44
CA VAL A 781 39.89 -0.82 -12.52
C VAL A 781 41.07 -0.21 -13.25
N ASN A 782 41.63 0.89 -12.73
CA ASN A 782 42.74 1.63 -13.34
C ASN A 782 42.53 1.94 -14.83
N GLY A 783 41.30 2.29 -15.21
CA GLY A 783 40.92 2.60 -16.59
C GLY A 783 40.55 1.39 -17.47
N THR A 784 40.81 0.16 -17.02
CA THR A 784 40.43 -1.06 -17.76
C THR A 784 39.02 -1.50 -17.41
N ALA A 785 38.17 -1.68 -18.43
CA ALA A 785 36.79 -2.11 -18.25
C ALA A 785 36.68 -3.59 -17.86
N LEU A 786 35.77 -3.88 -16.93
CA LEU A 786 35.41 -5.24 -16.53
C LEU A 786 34.10 -5.67 -17.20
N THR A 787 33.83 -6.99 -17.19
CA THR A 787 32.57 -7.53 -17.69
C THR A 787 31.38 -7.02 -16.86
N PRO A 788 30.39 -6.34 -17.46
CA PRO A 788 29.22 -5.84 -16.74
C PRO A 788 28.37 -6.95 -16.12
N VAL A 789 27.63 -6.61 -15.07
CA VAL A 789 26.71 -7.53 -14.39
C VAL A 789 25.28 -7.01 -14.53
N ASP A 790 24.35 -7.87 -14.97
CA ASP A 790 22.94 -7.49 -15.12
C ASP A 790 22.32 -7.07 -13.79
N ALA A 791 21.62 -5.93 -13.78
CA ALA A 791 20.86 -5.45 -12.62
C ALA A 791 19.85 -6.49 -12.13
N ALA A 792 19.31 -7.32 -13.03
CA ALA A 792 18.44 -8.43 -12.69
C ALA A 792 19.11 -9.48 -11.79
N ALA A 793 20.41 -9.73 -11.98
CA ALA A 793 21.20 -10.64 -11.16
C ALA A 793 21.55 -10.03 -9.79
N ILE A 794 21.49 -8.71 -9.67
CA ILE A 794 21.80 -7.91 -8.47
C ILE A 794 20.54 -7.68 -7.60
N ARG A 795 19.35 -8.14 -8.04
CA ARG A 795 18.02 -7.89 -7.42
C ARG A 795 17.86 -8.26 -5.94
N ASN A 796 18.76 -9.09 -5.40
CA ASN A 796 18.79 -9.45 -4.00
C ASN A 796 20.11 -8.95 -3.41
N THR A 797 20.05 -7.88 -2.62
CA THR A 797 21.18 -7.22 -1.92
C THR A 797 22.35 -8.18 -1.63
N ALA A 798 23.50 -7.89 -2.23
CA ALA A 798 24.78 -8.60 -2.05
C ALA A 798 25.96 -7.72 -2.52
N TRP A 799 27.18 -8.13 -2.21
CA TRP A 799 28.37 -7.65 -2.91
C TRP A 799 28.32 -8.15 -4.36
N VAL A 800 28.34 -7.22 -5.32
CA VAL A 800 28.52 -7.53 -6.74
C VAL A 800 29.99 -7.75 -6.98
N GLU A 801 30.37 -8.96 -7.38
CA GLU A 801 31.77 -9.30 -7.65
C GLU A 801 32.07 -9.21 -9.15
N PHE A 802 33.13 -8.47 -9.50
CA PHE A 802 33.72 -8.43 -10.82
C PHE A 802 35.09 -9.13 -10.76
N PRO A 803 35.33 -10.18 -11.56
CA PRO A 803 36.67 -10.74 -11.70
C PRO A 803 37.65 -9.66 -12.20
N VAL A 804 38.82 -9.57 -11.58
CA VAL A 804 39.88 -8.63 -11.95
C VAL A 804 41.14 -9.41 -12.29
N GLU A 805 41.81 -9.07 -13.39
CA GLU A 805 43.13 -9.62 -13.67
C GLU A 805 44.15 -9.05 -12.68
N ARG A 806 44.94 -9.92 -12.04
CA ARG A 806 45.95 -9.54 -11.06
C ARG A 806 46.92 -8.45 -11.55
N ALA A 807 47.24 -8.47 -12.85
CA ALA A 807 48.13 -7.49 -13.49
C ALA A 807 47.57 -6.06 -13.56
N LEU A 808 46.24 -5.89 -13.41
CA LEU A 808 45.59 -4.57 -13.40
C LEU A 808 45.75 -3.86 -12.05
N LEU A 809 46.18 -4.56 -11.01
CA LEU A 809 46.24 -4.05 -9.65
C LEU A 809 47.66 -3.64 -9.26
N LYS A 810 47.76 -2.47 -8.63
CA LYS A 810 49.00 -1.90 -8.12
C LYS A 810 49.10 -2.20 -6.62
N PRO A 811 50.07 -3.03 -6.17
CA PRO A 811 50.35 -3.21 -4.75
C PRO A 811 50.95 -1.93 -4.17
N ASN A 812 50.66 -1.65 -2.90
CA ASN A 812 51.12 -0.50 -2.12
C ASN A 812 50.83 0.86 -2.77
N ALA A 813 49.81 0.93 -3.64
CA ALA A 813 49.34 2.14 -4.30
C ALA A 813 47.80 2.13 -4.43
N PRO A 814 47.15 3.30 -4.50
CA PRO A 814 45.72 3.36 -4.76
C PRO A 814 45.38 2.85 -6.17
N ASN A 815 44.32 2.06 -6.24
CA ASN A 815 43.73 1.59 -7.48
C ASN A 815 42.43 2.35 -7.73
N GLU A 816 42.34 3.03 -8.87
CA GLU A 816 41.15 3.80 -9.22
C GLU A 816 40.06 2.86 -9.70
N ILE A 817 38.90 2.94 -9.07
CA ILE A 817 37.69 2.23 -9.46
C ILE A 817 36.67 3.24 -9.95
N THR A 818 36.08 3.00 -11.12
CA THR A 818 34.86 3.71 -11.53
C THR A 818 33.72 2.73 -11.69
N VAL A 819 32.51 3.15 -11.32
CA VAL A 819 31.29 2.35 -11.48
C VAL A 819 30.21 3.22 -12.12
N ARG A 820 29.48 2.65 -13.09
CA ARG A 820 28.42 3.33 -13.85
C ARG A 820 27.32 2.36 -14.29
N GLY A 821 26.19 2.90 -14.70
CA GLY A 821 25.14 2.14 -15.37
C GLY A 821 25.44 1.95 -16.86
N ALA A 822 25.02 0.82 -17.42
CA ALA A 822 25.11 0.52 -18.84
C ALA A 822 23.85 -0.24 -19.31
N GLY A 823 23.47 -0.08 -20.58
CA GLY A 823 22.28 -0.73 -21.16
C GLY A 823 21.13 0.23 -21.43
N ALA A 824 19.97 -0.32 -21.80
CA ALA A 824 18.76 0.46 -22.08
C ALA A 824 17.99 0.72 -20.78
N VAL A 825 17.58 1.97 -20.56
CA VAL A 825 16.70 2.31 -19.44
C VAL A 825 15.33 1.75 -19.77
N ASP A 826 14.78 0.87 -18.92
CA ASP A 826 13.41 0.39 -19.11
C ASP A 826 12.38 1.42 -18.60
N ALA A 827 11.15 1.37 -19.12
CA ALA A 827 10.04 2.23 -18.68
C ALA A 827 9.76 2.15 -17.17
N TYR A 828 10.21 1.07 -16.51
CA TYR A 828 10.07 0.84 -15.08
C TYR A 828 11.17 1.50 -14.24
N GLY A 829 12.16 2.14 -14.85
CA GLY A 829 13.15 2.97 -14.16
C GLY A 829 14.26 2.12 -13.59
N ALA A 830 14.84 1.30 -14.47
CA ALA A 830 16.02 0.53 -14.16
C ALA A 830 17.12 1.41 -13.55
N HIS A 831 17.76 0.90 -12.51
CA HIS A 831 18.77 1.63 -11.77
C HIS A 831 19.67 0.69 -11.00
N VAL A 832 20.81 1.22 -10.57
CA VAL A 832 21.66 0.61 -9.56
C VAL A 832 21.90 1.65 -8.47
N ALA A 833 21.83 1.27 -7.20
CA ALA A 833 22.32 2.14 -6.13
C ALA A 833 23.52 1.50 -5.43
N VAL A 834 24.55 2.32 -5.17
CA VAL A 834 25.78 1.93 -4.48
C VAL A 834 25.79 2.55 -3.09
N TYR A 835 26.03 1.74 -2.07
CA TYR A 835 26.01 2.18 -0.67
C TYR A 835 27.24 3.01 -0.29
N LEU A 836 27.05 3.95 0.65
CA LEU A 836 28.08 4.79 1.24
C LEU A 836 28.28 4.44 2.72
N ASP A 837 29.53 4.39 3.18
CA ASP A 837 29.90 4.42 4.60
C ASP A 837 30.03 5.89 5.04
N ALA A 838 29.02 6.38 5.77
CA ALA A 838 28.98 7.76 6.25
C ALA A 838 29.97 8.07 7.37
N THR A 839 30.55 7.04 8.02
CA THR A 839 31.50 7.21 9.14
C THR A 839 32.94 7.37 8.68
N GLN A 840 33.21 7.00 7.42
CA GLN A 840 34.50 7.15 6.79
C GLN A 840 34.68 8.56 6.25
N THR A 841 35.49 9.36 6.93
CA THR A 841 35.96 10.67 6.47
C THR A 841 37.16 10.50 5.53
N VAL A 842 37.00 9.75 4.43
CA VAL A 842 38.13 9.39 3.54
C VAL A 842 38.15 10.30 2.30
N PRO A 843 39.32 10.76 1.81
CA PRO A 843 39.45 11.73 0.71
C PRO A 843 39.27 11.16 -0.72
N ASP A 844 38.69 9.97 -0.86
CA ASP A 844 39.00 9.09 -2.01
C ASP A 844 37.76 8.62 -2.81
N SER A 845 36.59 9.19 -2.55
CA SER A 845 35.36 8.93 -3.29
C SER A 845 34.83 10.21 -3.92
N ASP A 846 34.38 10.14 -5.18
CA ASP A 846 33.77 11.28 -5.86
C ASP A 846 32.59 10.84 -6.73
N TYR A 847 31.67 11.76 -6.99
CA TYR A 847 30.53 11.56 -7.89
C TYR A 847 30.56 12.50 -9.09
N SER A 848 30.04 12.03 -10.22
CA SER A 848 29.89 12.79 -11.46
C SER A 848 28.50 12.60 -12.05
N THR A 849 27.93 13.66 -12.62
CA THR A 849 26.66 13.65 -13.37
C THR A 849 26.84 13.88 -14.87
N ASP A 850 28.06 14.11 -15.35
CA ASP A 850 28.35 14.55 -16.73
C ASP A 850 29.20 13.54 -17.52
N GLY A 851 29.15 12.28 -17.11
CA GLY A 851 29.88 11.17 -17.73
C GLY A 851 31.33 11.04 -17.24
N GLY A 852 31.64 11.55 -16.04
CA GLY A 852 32.98 11.51 -15.47
C GLY A 852 33.90 12.63 -15.94
N LYS A 853 33.37 13.74 -16.47
CA LYS A 853 34.19 14.90 -16.87
C LYS A 853 34.52 15.78 -15.68
N THR A 854 33.54 15.97 -14.79
CA THR A 854 33.71 16.67 -13.51
C THR A 854 33.30 15.76 -12.36
N PHE A 855 34.07 15.83 -11.27
CA PHE A 855 33.88 15.01 -10.08
C PHE A 855 33.79 15.92 -8.84
N SER A 856 32.89 15.59 -7.94
CA SER A 856 32.73 16.25 -6.64
C SER A 856 32.84 15.22 -5.51
N GLY A 857 33.69 15.51 -4.53
CA GLY A 857 33.76 14.78 -3.26
C GLY A 857 32.89 15.41 -2.15
N ASP A 858 32.34 16.60 -2.40
CA ASP A 858 31.48 17.31 -1.43
C ASP A 858 30.07 16.71 -1.35
N ASP A 859 29.59 16.09 -2.43
CA ASP A 859 28.32 15.38 -2.47
C ASP A 859 28.46 14.11 -3.32
N LEU A 860 28.41 12.96 -2.65
CA LEU A 860 28.60 11.65 -3.28
C LEU A 860 27.32 11.12 -3.93
N SER A 861 26.50 12.00 -4.50
CA SER A 861 25.26 11.63 -5.18
C SER A 861 24.69 12.78 -6.04
N ALA A 862 23.72 12.47 -6.91
CA ALA A 862 22.92 13.48 -7.61
C ALA A 862 21.80 14.09 -6.73
N LEU A 863 21.67 13.66 -5.47
CA LEU A 863 20.66 14.15 -4.54
C LEU A 863 21.23 15.34 -3.77
N ASN A 864 20.60 16.52 -3.90
CA ASN A 864 21.02 17.72 -3.18
C ASN A 864 20.96 17.52 -1.66
N GLY A 865 22.11 17.55 -0.98
CA GLY A 865 22.12 17.49 0.50
C GLY A 865 23.44 17.13 1.18
N ILE A 866 24.59 17.28 0.50
CA ILE A 866 25.95 17.00 1.00
C ILE A 866 26.01 15.57 1.59
N GLN A 867 25.89 14.55 0.73
CA GLN A 867 26.17 13.18 1.13
C GLN A 867 27.69 12.98 1.27
N THR A 868 28.18 12.93 2.51
CA THR A 868 29.58 12.64 2.82
C THR A 868 29.81 11.16 3.15
N GLY A 869 31.03 10.65 2.95
CA GLY A 869 31.40 9.26 3.28
C GLY A 869 32.39 8.67 2.29
N ALA A 870 32.42 7.34 2.19
CA ALA A 870 33.13 6.62 1.14
C ALA A 870 32.22 5.57 0.48
N TYR A 871 32.34 5.36 -0.83
CA TYR A 871 31.60 4.26 -1.47
C TYR A 871 32.04 2.91 -0.92
N MET A 872 31.08 2.03 -0.67
CA MET A 872 31.31 0.65 -0.23
C MET A 872 31.85 -0.20 -1.40
N VAL A 873 33.12 0.01 -1.71
CA VAL A 873 33.89 -0.62 -2.79
C VAL A 873 35.18 -1.17 -2.20
N THR A 874 35.50 -2.43 -2.51
CA THR A 874 36.75 -3.06 -2.04
C THR A 874 37.28 -4.06 -3.06
N ILE A 875 38.57 -4.39 -2.99
CA ILE A 875 39.19 -5.46 -3.78
C ILE A 875 39.67 -6.53 -2.81
N GLY A 876 39.34 -7.80 -3.08
CA GLY A 876 39.65 -8.91 -2.18
C GLY A 876 39.71 -10.25 -2.90
N GLU A 877 39.82 -11.35 -2.15
CA GLU A 877 39.80 -12.70 -2.73
C GLU A 877 38.39 -13.17 -3.06
N ALA A 878 38.17 -13.81 -4.21
CA ALA A 878 36.86 -14.33 -4.64
C ALA A 878 36.14 -15.10 -3.51
N SER A 879 34.92 -14.68 -3.15
CA SER A 879 34.23 -15.23 -1.98
C SER A 879 32.70 -15.20 -2.09
N ARG A 880 32.03 -16.26 -1.66
CA ARG A 880 30.58 -16.45 -1.88
C ARG A 880 29.67 -15.75 -0.85
N VAL A 881 30.09 -14.63 -0.25
CA VAL A 881 29.29 -13.98 0.82
C VAL A 881 28.29 -12.98 0.28
N LYS A 882 27.02 -13.26 0.53
CA LYS A 882 25.92 -12.31 0.32
C LYS A 882 25.71 -11.53 1.62
N MET A 883 26.11 -10.25 1.66
CA MET A 883 25.65 -9.32 2.69
C MET A 883 24.27 -8.77 2.32
N ARG A 884 23.34 -8.76 3.28
CA ARG A 884 22.07 -8.02 3.15
C ARG A 884 22.12 -6.82 4.11
N PRO A 885 22.41 -5.59 3.64
CA PRO A 885 22.16 -4.41 4.43
C PRO A 885 20.64 -4.28 4.66
N GLU A 886 20.21 -4.14 5.90
CA GLU A 886 18.83 -3.78 6.23
C GLU A 886 18.70 -2.26 6.10
N MET A 887 17.93 -1.76 5.11
CA MET A 887 17.56 -0.34 5.08
C MET A 887 16.50 -0.08 6.15
N ARG A 888 16.79 0.76 7.14
CA ARG A 888 15.89 1.09 8.26
C ARG A 888 15.43 2.54 8.18
N THR A 889 14.28 2.80 7.56
CA THR A 889 13.64 4.11 7.66
C THR A 889 13.24 4.40 9.11
N ARG A 890 13.55 5.58 9.65
CA ARG A 890 13.10 6.05 10.96
C ARG A 890 12.22 7.29 10.83
N LEU A 891 11.15 7.36 11.60
CA LEU A 891 10.35 8.58 11.71
C LEU A 891 11.15 9.66 12.48
N VAL A 892 11.09 10.89 12.00
CA VAL A 892 11.62 12.07 12.68
C VAL A 892 10.46 12.84 13.29
N ARG A 893 10.47 12.97 14.62
CA ARG A 893 9.54 13.87 15.31
C ARG A 893 9.82 15.31 14.92
N ARG A 894 8.76 16.07 14.68
CA ARG A 894 8.86 17.50 14.37
C ARG A 894 8.57 18.31 15.62
N SER A 895 9.42 19.28 15.92
CA SER A 895 9.21 20.23 17.02
C SER A 895 8.80 21.61 16.48
N ASP A 896 8.21 22.44 17.32
CA ASP A 896 7.86 23.84 17.03
C ASP A 896 6.98 24.04 15.78
N VAL A 897 5.96 23.19 15.63
CA VAL A 897 5.00 23.27 14.52
C VAL A 897 3.93 24.32 14.84
N GLN A 898 3.62 25.18 13.88
CA GLN A 898 2.64 26.25 14.01
C GLN A 898 1.41 25.93 13.17
N LEU A 899 0.27 25.73 13.84
CA LEU A 899 -1.01 25.60 13.16
C LEU A 899 -1.67 26.97 13.08
N GLN A 900 -2.08 27.35 11.88
CA GLN A 900 -2.86 28.54 11.63
C GLN A 900 -4.28 28.11 11.28
N LEU A 901 -5.25 28.49 12.11
CA LEU A 901 -6.67 28.23 11.88
C LEU A 901 -7.40 29.55 11.62
N SER A 902 -8.43 29.54 10.78
CA SER A 902 -9.36 30.69 10.68
C SER A 902 -9.99 31.00 12.04
N VAL A 903 -10.25 32.28 12.36
CA VAL A 903 -10.96 32.66 13.60
C VAL A 903 -12.36 32.04 13.71
N ALA A 904 -12.99 31.69 12.60
CA ALA A 904 -14.26 30.95 12.60
C ALA A 904 -14.11 29.52 13.13
N SER A 905 -12.91 28.94 13.02
CA SER A 905 -12.56 27.61 13.53
C SER A 905 -12.08 27.65 14.99
N ALA A 906 -11.66 28.82 15.46
CA ALA A 906 -11.11 29.06 16.79
C ALA A 906 -11.75 30.33 17.41
N PRO A 907 -13.00 30.22 17.92
CA PRO A 907 -13.73 31.36 18.48
C PRO A 907 -13.09 31.89 19.77
N GLU A 908 -13.57 33.05 20.23
CA GLU A 908 -13.07 33.66 21.47
C GLU A 908 -13.29 32.74 22.68
N GLY A 909 -12.30 32.65 23.55
CA GLY A 909 -12.34 31.77 24.73
C GLY A 909 -12.13 30.29 24.40
N ALA A 910 -11.88 29.92 23.14
CA ALA A 910 -11.52 28.55 22.80
C ALA A 910 -10.20 28.12 23.46
N GLN A 911 -10.14 26.86 23.85
CA GLN A 911 -8.97 26.21 24.42
C GLN A 911 -8.47 25.11 23.47
N GLY A 912 -7.16 24.86 23.48
CA GLY A 912 -6.51 23.82 22.70
C GLY A 912 -6.21 22.57 23.53
N LEU A 913 -6.45 21.38 22.96
CA LEU A 913 -6.02 20.09 23.48
C LEU A 913 -5.44 19.24 22.36
N MET A 914 -4.18 18.84 22.48
CA MET A 914 -3.57 17.83 21.63
C MET A 914 -3.74 16.45 22.25
N ILE A 915 -4.12 15.46 21.44
CA ILE A 915 -4.13 14.04 21.79
C ILE A 915 -3.42 13.22 20.71
N SER A 916 -2.89 12.07 21.07
CA SER A 916 -2.17 11.17 20.15
C SER A 916 -2.15 9.75 20.72
N PRO A 917 -2.12 8.71 19.87
CA PRO A 917 -1.80 7.36 20.33
C PRO A 917 -0.36 7.25 20.85
N ASP A 918 0.56 8.12 20.39
CA ASP A 918 2.00 8.03 20.63
C ASP A 918 2.50 9.02 21.70
N LEU A 919 1.77 10.12 21.95
CA LEU A 919 2.15 11.20 22.86
C LEU A 919 1.13 11.42 24.00
N PRO A 920 1.56 11.99 25.15
CA PRO A 920 0.63 12.48 26.17
C PRO A 920 -0.40 13.44 25.59
N PRO A 921 -1.64 13.46 26.12
CA PRO A 921 -2.48 14.60 25.88
C PRO A 921 -1.83 15.86 26.49
N ARG A 922 -1.88 16.98 25.76
CA ARG A 922 -1.28 18.26 26.16
C ARG A 922 -2.25 19.40 25.88
N ARG A 923 -2.51 20.25 26.87
CA ARG A 923 -3.22 21.53 26.65
C ARG A 923 -2.31 22.47 25.86
N LEU A 924 -2.90 23.18 24.90
CA LEU A 924 -2.19 24.10 24.01
C LEU A 924 -2.72 25.53 24.19
N THR A 925 -1.82 26.50 24.04
CA THR A 925 -2.18 27.92 24.00
C THR A 925 -2.65 28.29 22.60
N ILE A 926 -3.72 29.08 22.54
CA ILE A 926 -4.23 29.65 21.30
C ILE A 926 -3.92 31.15 21.31
N GLU A 927 -3.04 31.58 20.42
CA GLU A 927 -2.76 32.99 20.17
C GLU A 927 -3.73 33.48 19.11
N ARG A 928 -4.46 34.56 19.39
CA ARG A 928 -5.47 35.08 18.46
C ARG A 928 -5.00 36.37 17.82
N GLU A 929 -5.13 36.43 16.51
CA GLU A 929 -4.99 37.63 15.69
C GLU A 929 -6.37 38.01 15.13
N ALA A 930 -6.46 39.15 14.41
CA ALA A 930 -7.74 39.68 13.94
C ALA A 930 -8.54 38.67 13.09
N GLU A 931 -7.84 37.87 12.27
CA GLU A 931 -8.44 37.01 11.25
C GLU A 931 -8.01 35.54 11.32
N HIS A 932 -7.02 35.21 12.16
CA HIS A 932 -6.63 33.81 12.40
C HIS A 932 -6.24 33.57 13.86
N ALA A 933 -6.22 32.30 14.25
CA ALA A 933 -5.65 31.81 15.48
C ALA A 933 -4.40 30.97 15.17
N ARG A 934 -3.32 31.23 15.91
CA ARG A 934 -2.09 30.46 15.87
C ARG A 934 -2.02 29.53 17.07
N ILE A 935 -1.67 28.28 16.84
CA ILE A 935 -1.48 27.27 17.87
C ILE A 935 -0.08 26.70 17.72
N SER A 936 0.75 26.88 18.75
CA SER A 936 2.08 26.28 18.80
C SER A 936 1.99 24.84 19.31
N VAL A 937 2.33 23.90 18.45
CA VAL A 937 2.43 22.49 18.77
C VAL A 937 3.90 22.15 19.05
N PRO A 938 4.26 21.81 20.30
CA PRO A 938 5.66 21.65 20.69
C PRO A 938 6.32 20.44 20.04
N GLU A 939 5.57 19.36 19.78
CA GLU A 939 6.11 18.10 19.25
C GLU A 939 4.99 17.33 18.52
N LEU A 940 5.29 16.85 17.30
CA LEU A 940 4.47 15.93 16.52
C LEU A 940 5.18 14.59 16.33
N ASP A 941 4.53 13.52 16.77
CA ASP A 941 4.83 12.13 16.37
C ASP A 941 3.97 11.77 15.13
N VAL A 942 3.86 10.50 14.76
CA VAL A 942 3.18 10.05 13.53
C VAL A 942 1.77 10.64 13.39
N TYR A 943 0.95 10.55 14.43
CA TYR A 943 -0.45 10.98 14.39
C TYR A 943 -0.82 11.80 15.61
N CYS A 944 -1.34 13.00 15.39
CA CYS A 944 -1.81 13.90 16.44
C CYS A 944 -3.17 14.49 16.04
N VAL A 945 -4.05 14.69 17.02
CA VAL A 945 -5.30 15.43 16.85
C VAL A 945 -5.27 16.64 17.76
N VAL A 946 -5.41 17.84 17.20
CA VAL A 946 -5.54 19.09 17.95
C VAL A 946 -7.01 19.51 17.95
N LEU A 947 -7.62 19.48 19.14
CA LEU A 947 -8.99 19.89 19.39
C LEU A 947 -9.01 21.33 19.86
N VAL A 948 -9.86 22.15 19.24
CA VAL A 948 -10.11 23.54 19.58
C VAL A 948 -11.58 23.69 19.92
N SER A 949 -11.89 24.03 21.17
CA SER A 949 -13.26 24.07 21.68
C SER A 949 -13.44 25.11 22.78
N THR A 950 -14.63 25.68 22.87
CA THR A 950 -15.08 26.50 24.02
C THR A 950 -15.73 25.67 25.11
N ASP A 951 -15.97 24.38 24.87
CA ASP A 951 -16.55 23.45 25.84
C ASP A 951 -15.45 22.76 26.67
N ALA A 952 -15.19 23.31 27.85
CA ALA A 952 -14.17 22.79 28.75
C ALA A 952 -14.47 21.35 29.23
N ALA A 953 -15.74 21.01 29.47
CA ALA A 953 -16.13 19.68 29.94
C ALA A 953 -15.91 18.62 28.86
N TYR A 954 -16.19 18.96 27.58
CA TYR A 954 -15.83 18.11 26.44
C TYR A 954 -14.32 17.85 26.38
N LEU A 955 -13.50 18.90 26.47
CA LEU A 955 -12.04 18.75 26.42
C LEU A 955 -11.51 17.93 27.62
N GLU A 956 -12.06 18.12 28.81
CA GLU A 956 -11.70 17.32 30.00
C GLU A 956 -12.04 15.83 29.80
N ALA A 957 -13.22 15.51 29.28
CA ALA A 957 -13.63 14.14 29.01
C ALA A 957 -12.73 13.45 27.96
N VAL A 958 -12.34 14.20 26.91
CA VAL A 958 -11.39 13.70 25.91
C VAL A 958 -10.01 13.49 26.53
N GLU A 959 -9.52 14.45 27.29
CA GLU A 959 -8.20 14.40 27.93
C GLU A 959 -8.10 13.23 28.91
N GLU A 960 -9.12 13.03 29.74
CA GLU A 960 -9.22 11.92 30.70
C GLU A 960 -9.14 10.56 29.99
N LYS A 961 -9.94 10.35 28.94
CA LYS A 961 -9.87 9.14 28.13
C LYS A 961 -8.51 8.97 27.51
N ALA A 962 -8.00 9.99 26.81
CA ALA A 962 -6.71 9.93 26.12
C ALA A 962 -5.52 9.64 27.05
N ARG A 963 -5.54 10.09 28.32
CA ARG A 963 -4.47 9.79 29.30
C ARG A 963 -4.27 8.28 29.51
N GLY A 964 -5.36 7.50 29.50
CA GLY A 964 -5.34 6.05 29.77
C GLY A 964 -5.04 5.16 28.56
N LEU A 965 -5.02 5.72 27.34
CA LEU A 965 -4.97 4.94 26.09
C LEU A 965 -3.58 4.69 25.55
N ARG A 966 -2.55 4.99 26.33
CA ARG A 966 -1.19 4.70 25.92
C ARG A 966 -0.94 3.21 26.01
N PHE A 967 -0.85 2.59 24.84
CA PHE A 967 -0.18 1.32 24.73
C PHE A 967 1.32 1.57 24.95
N ASN A 968 1.84 1.15 26.10
CA ASN A 968 3.28 1.04 26.29
C ASN A 968 3.69 -0.18 25.45
N PRO A 969 4.48 -0.05 24.36
CA PRO A 969 4.72 -1.13 23.40
C PRO A 969 5.50 -2.32 23.98
N SER A 970 5.90 -2.26 25.27
CA SER A 970 6.38 -3.46 25.95
C SER A 970 5.19 -4.27 26.48
N PRO A 971 5.16 -5.60 26.29
CA PRO A 971 4.36 -6.46 27.16
C PRO A 971 4.61 -6.03 28.60
N ALA A 972 3.58 -6.03 29.47
CA ALA A 972 3.69 -5.59 30.85
C ALA A 972 5.00 -6.12 31.45
N ARG A 973 5.96 -5.21 31.70
CA ARG A 973 7.27 -5.60 32.23
C ARG A 973 7.02 -6.18 33.60
N THR A 974 7.65 -7.32 33.89
CA THR A 974 7.43 -8.00 35.17
C THR A 974 7.78 -7.05 36.33
N PRO A 975 7.16 -7.19 37.52
CA PRO A 975 7.45 -6.37 38.68
C PRO A 975 8.95 -6.26 39.00
N GLU A 976 9.72 -7.30 38.71
CA GLU A 976 11.17 -7.37 38.88
C GLU A 976 11.92 -6.37 37.98
N PHE A 977 11.48 -6.17 36.73
CA PHE A 977 12.08 -5.18 35.83
C PHE A 977 11.86 -3.75 36.35
N ASN A 978 10.68 -3.47 36.91
CA ASN A 978 10.37 -2.16 37.49
C ASN A 978 11.14 -1.91 38.80
N SER A 979 11.42 -2.95 39.59
CA SER A 979 12.29 -2.87 40.78
C SER A 979 13.73 -2.53 40.38
N LEU A 980 14.26 -3.18 39.35
CA LEU A 980 15.64 -2.94 38.86
C LEU A 980 15.83 -1.53 38.25
N LEU A 981 14.77 -0.95 37.68
CA LEU A 981 14.76 0.45 37.20
C LEU A 981 14.69 1.45 38.38
N ALA A 982 13.86 1.16 39.39
CA ALA A 982 13.72 1.99 40.59
C ALA A 982 14.97 1.97 41.48
N GLU A 983 15.78 0.90 41.41
CA GLU A 983 17.05 0.75 42.13
C GLU A 983 18.25 1.38 41.37
N GLY A 984 18.03 1.99 40.20
CA GLY A 984 19.08 2.69 39.44
C GLY A 984 20.15 1.78 38.81
N ILE A 985 19.88 0.46 38.73
CA ILE A 985 20.82 -0.54 38.22
C ILE A 985 20.90 -0.52 36.68
N LEU A 986 19.83 -0.06 36.01
CA LEU A 986 19.81 0.19 34.57
C LEU A 986 19.98 1.70 34.31
N GLY A 987 21.16 2.10 33.83
CA GLY A 987 21.49 3.51 33.58
C GLY A 987 20.60 4.19 32.54
N GLU A 988 20.50 5.52 32.60
CA GLU A 988 19.54 6.41 31.92
C GLU A 988 19.55 6.41 30.36
N ARG A 989 20.20 5.46 29.68
CA ARG A 989 20.34 5.43 28.21
C ARG A 989 20.14 4.04 27.60
N LEU A 990 18.95 3.47 27.73
CA LEU A 990 18.51 2.36 26.89
C LEU A 990 17.24 2.76 26.13
N PRO A 991 17.35 3.17 24.85
CA PRO A 991 16.19 3.40 24.00
C PRO A 991 15.47 2.08 23.68
N ALA A 992 14.18 2.17 23.35
CA ALA A 992 13.41 1.02 22.87
C ALA A 992 14.03 0.43 21.59
N GLY A 993 14.33 -0.88 21.61
CA GLY A 993 14.87 -1.63 20.47
C GLY A 993 16.15 -2.43 20.73
N ASP A 994 16.82 -2.23 21.88
CA ASP A 994 18.13 -2.87 22.14
C ASP A 994 18.08 -4.28 22.74
N LEU A 995 16.89 -4.90 22.85
CA LEU A 995 16.75 -6.30 23.29
C LEU A 995 15.99 -7.15 22.28
N GLU A 996 16.45 -7.16 21.03
CA GLU A 996 16.29 -8.32 20.15
C GLU A 996 17.60 -8.60 19.43
N GLY A 997 18.36 -9.57 19.94
CA GLY A 997 19.41 -10.26 19.16
C GLY A 997 20.83 -9.70 19.23
N ASP A 998 21.22 -8.97 20.27
CA ASP A 998 22.63 -8.65 20.53
C ASP A 998 23.31 -9.86 21.21
N PHE A 999 23.66 -10.88 20.44
CA PHE A 999 24.81 -11.73 20.82
C PHE A 999 26.09 -10.94 20.56
N ARG A 1000 26.32 -9.90 21.37
CA ARG A 1000 27.70 -9.55 21.67
C ARG A 1000 28.21 -10.69 22.53
N LEU A 1001 29.03 -11.54 21.95
CA LEU A 1001 29.82 -12.52 22.68
C LEU A 1001 30.86 -11.78 23.56
N ARG A 1002 30.39 -11.08 24.60
CA ARG A 1002 31.25 -10.65 25.71
C ARG A 1002 31.60 -11.90 26.50
N GLY A 1003 32.89 -12.24 26.56
CA GLY A 1003 33.41 -13.38 27.33
C GLY A 1003 34.00 -14.53 26.52
N VAL A 1004 34.02 -14.50 25.18
CA VAL A 1004 34.73 -15.52 24.37
C VAL A 1004 36.23 -15.53 24.61
N GLU A 1005 36.78 -14.44 25.11
CA GLU A 1005 38.17 -14.35 25.58
C GLU A 1005 38.52 -15.39 26.66
N GLN A 1006 37.51 -15.98 27.31
CA GLN A 1006 37.66 -16.97 28.38
C GLN A 1006 37.36 -18.41 27.94
N ILE A 1007 36.97 -18.65 26.69
CA ILE A 1007 36.60 -19.98 26.18
C ILE A 1007 37.82 -20.58 25.45
N ASP A 1008 38.24 -21.78 25.86
CA ASP A 1008 39.30 -22.52 25.15
C ASP A 1008 38.84 -22.87 23.72
N PRO A 1009 39.48 -22.36 22.65
CA PRO A 1009 39.10 -22.63 21.26
C PRO A 1009 39.11 -24.12 20.91
N ALA A 1010 39.84 -24.97 21.66
CA ALA A 1010 39.85 -26.42 21.46
C ALA A 1010 38.54 -27.11 21.93
N SER A 1011 37.72 -26.43 22.74
CA SER A 1011 36.46 -26.95 23.28
C SER A 1011 35.22 -26.61 22.45
N VAL A 1012 35.38 -25.79 21.41
CA VAL A 1012 34.31 -25.35 20.52
C VAL A 1012 34.40 -26.13 19.21
N SER A 1013 33.33 -26.81 18.82
CA SER A 1013 33.22 -27.37 17.47
C SER A 1013 32.27 -26.54 16.63
N ALA A 1014 32.84 -25.60 15.88
CA ALA A 1014 32.13 -24.88 14.82
C ALA A 1014 32.48 -25.53 13.49
N ARG A 1015 31.46 -26.05 12.78
CA ARG A 1015 31.63 -26.77 11.51
C ARG A 1015 30.75 -26.20 10.41
N ASN A 1016 31.25 -26.32 9.18
CA ASN A 1016 30.51 -26.08 7.95
C ASN A 1016 30.87 -27.22 6.99
N GLY A 1017 29.96 -28.17 6.82
CA GLY A 1017 30.31 -29.49 6.27
C GLY A 1017 31.24 -30.27 7.21
N ASP A 1018 32.31 -30.83 6.66
CA ASP A 1018 33.23 -31.74 7.37
C ASP A 1018 34.45 -31.02 8.01
N ARG A 1019 34.59 -29.71 7.82
CA ARG A 1019 35.73 -28.93 8.33
C ARG A 1019 35.39 -28.16 9.61
N TYR A 1020 36.26 -28.26 10.61
CA TYR A 1020 36.18 -27.57 11.91
C TYR A 1020 37.07 -26.32 11.91
N PHE A 1021 36.54 -25.18 12.35
CA PHE A 1021 37.21 -23.87 12.23
C PHE A 1021 37.24 -23.03 13.51
N ALA A 1022 36.91 -23.61 14.66
CA ALA A 1022 36.91 -22.90 15.95
C ALA A 1022 38.29 -22.33 16.36
N LYS A 1023 39.36 -22.99 15.93
CA LYS A 1023 40.76 -22.59 16.13
C LYS A 1023 41.21 -21.38 15.29
N ASP A 1024 40.40 -20.99 14.32
CA ASP A 1024 40.72 -19.90 13.37
C ASP A 1024 40.00 -18.58 13.73
N LEU A 1025 39.28 -18.54 14.86
CA LEU A 1025 38.59 -17.35 15.37
C LEU A 1025 39.54 -16.48 16.21
N VAL A 1026 39.56 -15.16 15.97
CA VAL A 1026 40.36 -14.19 16.74
C VAL A 1026 39.45 -13.37 17.64
N PRO A 1027 39.75 -13.23 18.94
CA PRO A 1027 38.94 -12.43 19.86
C PRO A 1027 38.74 -10.98 19.38
N GLY A 1028 37.52 -10.45 19.54
CA GLY A 1028 37.18 -9.05 19.22
C GLY A 1028 37.00 -8.71 17.74
N LYS A 1029 36.97 -9.71 16.84
CA LYS A 1029 36.75 -9.55 15.40
C LYS A 1029 35.48 -10.29 14.98
N ASP A 1030 34.69 -9.69 14.10
CA ASP A 1030 33.57 -10.37 13.45
C ASP A 1030 34.09 -11.18 12.27
N PHE A 1031 33.49 -12.34 12.01
CA PHE A 1031 33.97 -13.27 10.97
C PHE A 1031 32.87 -13.76 10.06
N VAL A 1032 33.18 -13.95 8.79
CA VAL A 1032 32.30 -14.61 7.83
C VAL A 1032 32.83 -16.00 7.51
N VAL A 1033 31.94 -17.00 7.52
CA VAL A 1033 32.27 -18.40 7.21
C VAL A 1033 31.79 -18.73 5.80
N PHE A 1034 32.71 -19.10 4.91
CA PHE A 1034 32.41 -19.45 3.53
C PHE A 1034 31.91 -20.90 3.38
N PRO A 1035 31.15 -21.22 2.32
CA PRO A 1035 30.67 -22.59 2.05
C PRO A 1035 31.76 -23.67 1.94
N ASP A 1036 33.01 -23.28 1.69
CA ASP A 1036 34.20 -24.13 1.61
C ASP A 1036 35.00 -24.21 2.94
N GLY A 1037 34.49 -23.55 4.00
CA GLY A 1037 35.08 -23.56 5.34
C GLY A 1037 36.19 -22.54 5.57
N ARG A 1038 36.41 -21.59 4.64
CA ARG A 1038 37.31 -20.44 4.83
C ARG A 1038 36.67 -19.40 5.78
N LEU A 1039 37.48 -18.71 6.60
CA LEU A 1039 37.08 -17.63 7.52
C LEU A 1039 37.75 -16.31 7.09
N GLU A 1040 37.00 -15.22 6.98
CA GLU A 1040 37.55 -13.86 6.83
C GLU A 1040 37.01 -12.94 7.93
N ALA A 1041 37.89 -12.12 8.51
CA ALA A 1041 37.52 -11.10 9.50
C ALA A 1041 36.92 -9.86 8.82
N LEU A 1042 35.79 -9.36 9.30
CA LEU A 1042 35.08 -8.20 8.77
C LEU A 1042 35.48 -6.90 9.49
N PRO A 1043 35.51 -5.74 8.80
CA PRO A 1043 35.58 -4.43 9.42
C PRO A 1043 34.16 -3.91 9.73
N GLY A 1044 33.83 -3.73 11.02
CA GLY A 1044 32.58 -3.10 11.46
C GLY A 1044 31.43 -4.06 11.80
N THR A 1045 30.54 -3.63 12.69
CA THR A 1045 29.46 -4.44 13.28
C THR A 1045 28.24 -4.55 12.36
N PHE A 1046 27.97 -5.75 11.82
CA PHE A 1046 26.71 -6.12 11.18
C PHE A 1046 26.32 -7.60 11.40
N ARG A 1047 25.00 -7.88 11.34
CA ARG A 1047 24.34 -9.17 11.66
C ARG A 1047 24.65 -10.33 10.69
N TYR A 1048 24.63 -11.55 11.25
CA TYR A 1048 25.00 -12.83 10.64
C TYR A 1048 23.95 -13.52 9.75
N LEU A 1049 24.46 -14.35 8.82
CA LEU A 1049 23.72 -15.28 7.96
C LEU A 1049 23.18 -16.53 8.70
N LYS A 1050 21.99 -16.96 8.27
CA LYS A 1050 21.09 -17.99 8.85
C LYS A 1050 21.57 -19.45 8.96
N ARG A 1051 22.86 -19.81 8.89
CA ARG A 1051 23.29 -21.24 8.96
C ARG A 1051 24.69 -21.47 9.54
N ILE A 1052 24.92 -21.14 10.81
CA ILE A 1052 26.02 -21.72 11.58
C ILE A 1052 25.40 -22.63 12.64
N PHE A 1053 25.77 -23.91 12.64
CA PHE A 1053 25.45 -24.84 13.73
C PHE A 1053 26.63 -24.84 14.70
N LEU A 1054 26.46 -24.18 15.84
CA LEU A 1054 27.32 -24.40 17.00
C LEU A 1054 26.74 -25.60 17.74
N THR A 1055 27.43 -26.74 17.67
CA THR A 1055 27.14 -27.87 18.55
C THR A 1055 28.23 -27.94 19.60
N TRP A 1056 27.82 -27.92 20.86
CA TRP A 1056 28.67 -28.28 21.97
C TRP A 1056 28.12 -29.61 22.51
N SER A 1057 28.93 -30.66 22.46
CA SER A 1057 28.65 -31.91 23.18
C SER A 1057 29.92 -32.33 23.91
N GLU A 1058 29.75 -32.97 25.06
CA GLU A 1058 30.87 -33.58 25.79
C GLU A 1058 31.31 -34.92 25.16
N SER A 1059 30.64 -35.44 24.10
CA SER A 1059 31.00 -36.70 23.41
C SER A 1059 30.45 -36.81 21.97
N PRO A 1060 31.19 -37.39 20.98
CA PRO A 1060 30.77 -37.47 19.57
C PRO A 1060 29.94 -38.75 19.23
N GLY A 1061 28.77 -38.65 18.53
CA GLY A 1061 28.20 -39.81 17.81
C GLY A 1061 26.67 -40.02 17.59
N ASP A 1062 25.72 -39.27 18.14
CA ASP A 1062 24.29 -39.75 18.21
C ASP A 1062 23.29 -39.23 17.13
N HIS A 1063 22.38 -40.11 16.66
CA HIS A 1063 21.22 -39.82 15.78
C HIS A 1063 19.89 -40.42 16.31
N TYR A 1064 18.75 -39.71 16.17
CA TYR A 1064 17.39 -40.13 16.63
C TYR A 1064 16.33 -40.18 15.50
N ARG A 1065 15.38 -41.14 15.53
CA ARG A 1065 14.17 -41.24 14.65
C ARG A 1065 12.88 -41.11 15.48
N ALA A 1066 11.92 -40.27 15.05
CA ALA A 1066 10.64 -40.00 15.76
C ALA A 1066 9.44 -40.76 15.15
N PRO A 1067 8.36 -41.01 15.92
CA PRO A 1067 7.19 -40.10 15.85
C PRO A 1067 6.53 -39.82 17.22
N HIS A 1068 5.87 -38.65 17.34
CA HIS A 1068 5.13 -38.11 18.50
C HIS A 1068 5.93 -37.23 19.49
N ARG A 1069 5.28 -36.13 19.96
CA ARG A 1069 5.86 -34.94 20.63
C ARG A 1069 7.00 -35.29 21.61
N PRO A 1070 8.28 -35.01 21.29
CA PRO A 1070 9.38 -35.50 22.09
C PRO A 1070 9.83 -34.51 23.19
N TYR A 1071 8.96 -33.62 23.69
CA TYR A 1071 9.36 -32.56 24.63
C TYR A 1071 8.30 -32.29 25.70
N MET A 1072 8.72 -31.80 26.88
CA MET A 1072 7.87 -31.48 28.04
C MET A 1072 8.27 -30.11 28.64
N ARG A 1073 7.35 -29.37 29.26
CA ARG A 1073 7.69 -28.11 29.97
C ARG A 1073 8.17 -28.37 31.40
N LEU A 1074 9.05 -27.50 31.88
CA LEU A 1074 9.56 -27.40 33.25
C LEU A 1074 9.56 -25.90 33.58
N GLY A 1075 8.57 -25.37 34.31
CA GLY A 1075 8.44 -23.92 34.47
C GLY A 1075 8.39 -23.18 33.12
N ASP A 1076 9.28 -22.21 32.93
CA ASP A 1076 9.47 -21.46 31.67
C ASP A 1076 10.44 -22.14 30.69
N THR A 1077 11.09 -23.24 31.11
CA THR A 1077 12.06 -24.00 30.32
C THR A 1077 11.42 -25.25 29.70
N ILE A 1078 12.05 -25.81 28.65
CA ILE A 1078 11.59 -27.04 27.98
C ILE A 1078 12.62 -28.16 28.18
N LEU A 1079 12.13 -29.33 28.60
CA LEU A 1079 12.82 -30.61 28.58
C LEU A 1079 12.75 -31.18 27.15
N LEU A 1080 13.90 -31.27 26.50
CA LEU A 1080 14.06 -31.71 25.10
C LEU A 1080 14.90 -32.99 25.03
N PRO A 1081 14.84 -33.78 23.95
CA PRO A 1081 15.80 -34.84 23.71
C PRO A 1081 17.20 -34.25 23.48
N PRO A 1082 18.27 -34.93 23.91
CA PRO A 1082 19.64 -34.52 23.64
C PRO A 1082 19.85 -34.23 22.14
N GLY A 1083 20.25 -33.00 21.81
CA GLY A 1083 20.53 -32.56 20.44
C GLY A 1083 19.38 -31.89 19.67
N TRP A 1084 18.20 -31.69 20.28
CA TRP A 1084 17.11 -30.93 19.67
C TRP A 1084 17.10 -29.46 20.12
N SER A 1085 16.86 -28.53 19.18
CA SER A 1085 16.53 -27.13 19.45
C SER A 1085 15.46 -26.64 18.46
N PHE A 1086 14.53 -25.78 18.90
CA PHE A 1086 13.46 -25.27 18.04
C PHE A 1086 13.97 -24.12 17.16
N MET A 1087 14.20 -24.37 15.88
CA MET A 1087 14.23 -23.33 14.84
C MET A 1087 13.61 -23.84 13.52
N GLY A 1088 12.35 -23.44 13.25
CA GLY A 1088 11.70 -23.51 11.94
C GLY A 1088 10.75 -24.70 11.72
N ARG A 1089 9.45 -24.39 11.54
CA ARG A 1089 8.25 -25.25 11.33
C ARG A 1089 7.73 -26.00 12.56
N ALA A 1090 6.50 -25.66 12.98
CA ALA A 1090 5.65 -26.62 13.66
C ALA A 1090 5.31 -27.76 12.68
N PRO A 1091 5.38 -29.04 13.07
CA PRO A 1091 4.92 -30.13 12.21
C PRO A 1091 3.40 -30.04 12.04
N GLU A 1092 2.94 -30.35 10.82
CA GLU A 1092 1.55 -30.52 10.45
C GLU A 1092 0.80 -31.36 11.49
N THR A 1093 -0.33 -30.83 11.97
CA THR A 1093 -1.28 -31.56 12.81
C THR A 1093 -1.78 -32.79 12.05
N THR A 1094 -1.24 -33.97 12.35
CA THR A 1094 -1.96 -35.22 12.08
C THR A 1094 -2.93 -35.43 13.23
N THR A 1095 -4.23 -35.41 12.92
CA THR A 1095 -5.31 -35.78 13.83
C THR A 1095 -5.06 -37.20 14.35
N VAL A 1096 -4.92 -37.37 15.67
CA VAL A 1096 -5.04 -38.70 16.29
C VAL A 1096 -6.48 -38.86 16.74
N GLY A 1097 -7.14 -39.86 16.17
CA GLY A 1097 -8.53 -40.21 16.45
C GLY A 1097 -8.79 -40.49 17.92
N ARG A 1098 -10.04 -40.21 18.33
CA ARG A 1098 -10.61 -40.63 19.61
C ARG A 1098 -10.47 -42.15 19.75
N ALA A 1099 -9.91 -42.58 20.88
CA ALA A 1099 -10.24 -43.88 21.45
C ALA A 1099 -11.30 -43.64 22.55
N ASP A 1100 -12.56 -43.82 22.16
CA ASP A 1100 -13.67 -44.37 22.94
C ASP A 1100 -13.65 -44.30 24.48
N GLN A 1101 -14.24 -43.24 25.06
CA GLN A 1101 -15.46 -43.26 25.93
C GLN A 1101 -15.68 -41.91 26.65
N PRO A 1102 -16.94 -41.49 26.90
CA PRO A 1102 -17.26 -40.26 27.63
C PRO A 1102 -17.38 -40.52 29.15
N GLY A 1103 -16.59 -39.81 29.96
CA GLY A 1103 -16.75 -39.77 31.42
C GLY A 1103 -15.42 -39.72 32.18
N GLU A 1104 -15.30 -38.75 33.08
CA GLU A 1104 -14.25 -38.55 34.10
C GLU A 1104 -12.86 -38.12 33.60
N PHE A 1105 -12.49 -36.88 33.93
CA PHE A 1105 -11.10 -36.44 33.99
C PHE A 1105 -10.30 -37.39 34.89
N ARG A 1106 -9.28 -38.08 34.35
CA ARG A 1106 -8.27 -38.82 35.12
C ARG A 1106 -6.89 -38.20 34.87
N GLU A 1107 -6.11 -38.01 35.93
CA GLU A 1107 -4.67 -37.77 35.86
C GLU A 1107 -4.02 -38.83 34.93
N GLY A 1108 -3.22 -38.40 33.95
CA GLY A 1108 -2.33 -39.30 33.18
C GLY A 1108 -2.65 -39.58 31.70
N ALA A 1109 -3.36 -38.71 30.96
CA ALA A 1109 -3.62 -38.93 29.53
C ALA A 1109 -2.72 -38.13 28.55
N ALA A 1110 -1.84 -37.23 29.02
CA ALA A 1110 -1.05 -36.33 28.16
C ALA A 1110 0.48 -36.38 28.38
N GLY A 1111 1.00 -37.44 29.01
CA GLY A 1111 2.44 -37.58 29.27
C GLY A 1111 3.27 -37.89 28.01
N VAL A 1112 4.52 -37.39 27.98
CA VAL A 1112 5.49 -37.66 26.91
C VAL A 1112 6.00 -39.09 27.03
N ARG A 1113 5.81 -39.91 25.98
CA ARG A 1113 6.37 -41.27 25.88
C ARG A 1113 7.79 -41.22 25.34
N ILE A 1114 8.74 -41.85 26.03
CA ILE A 1114 10.14 -41.94 25.64
C ILE A 1114 10.51 -43.41 25.55
N THR A 1115 11.05 -43.83 24.40
CA THR A 1115 11.71 -45.13 24.22
C THR A 1115 13.16 -44.86 23.81
N ALA A 1116 14.12 -45.18 24.68
CA ALA A 1116 15.51 -44.76 24.50
C ALA A 1116 16.52 -45.76 25.09
N LYS A 1117 17.74 -45.78 24.55
CA LYS A 1117 18.90 -46.51 25.09
C LYS A 1117 19.42 -45.86 26.37
N THR A 1118 20.10 -46.63 27.22
CA THR A 1118 20.69 -46.11 28.46
C THR A 1118 21.53 -44.85 28.23
N GLY A 1119 21.23 -43.81 29.01
CA GLY A 1119 21.81 -42.48 28.91
C GLY A 1119 20.97 -41.47 28.11
N ALA A 1120 20.09 -41.93 27.21
CA ALA A 1120 19.24 -41.07 26.38
C ALA A 1120 17.84 -40.84 27.00
N GLY A 1121 17.26 -39.65 26.79
CA GLY A 1121 15.95 -39.30 27.32
C GLY A 1121 15.60 -37.83 27.13
N LEU A 1122 15.10 -37.14 28.16
CA LEU A 1122 14.87 -35.70 28.14
C LEU A 1122 15.83 -34.96 29.08
N SER A 1123 16.29 -33.80 28.66
CA SER A 1123 17.12 -32.89 29.45
C SER A 1123 16.65 -31.46 29.26
N SER A 1124 16.62 -30.68 30.33
CA SER A 1124 16.23 -29.27 30.27
C SER A 1124 17.43 -28.40 29.88
N GLY A 1125 17.12 -27.24 29.29
CA GLY A 1125 17.94 -26.04 29.53
C GLY A 1125 17.96 -25.76 31.04
N THR A 1126 19.03 -25.16 31.53
CA THR A 1126 19.26 -24.99 32.97
C THR A 1126 18.18 -24.09 33.61
N GLU A 1127 17.57 -24.54 34.72
CA GLU A 1127 16.68 -23.71 35.55
C GLU A 1127 17.51 -22.78 36.42
N TRP A 1128 17.08 -21.53 36.54
CA TRP A 1128 17.74 -20.54 37.39
C TRP A 1128 17.15 -20.55 38.79
N LEU A 1129 18.01 -20.68 39.81
CA LEU A 1129 17.62 -20.83 41.21
C LEU A 1129 18.41 -19.86 42.10
N ASP A 1130 17.83 -19.45 43.22
CA ASP A 1130 18.51 -18.59 44.19
C ASP A 1130 19.45 -19.42 45.08
N ILE A 1131 20.73 -19.06 45.06
CA ILE A 1131 21.78 -19.76 45.82
C ILE A 1131 21.49 -19.67 47.33
N GLY A 1132 21.68 -20.78 48.03
CA GLY A 1132 21.45 -20.95 49.46
C GLY A 1132 20.02 -21.33 49.84
N ARG A 1133 19.07 -21.41 48.89
CA ARG A 1133 17.67 -21.77 49.16
C ARG A 1133 17.37 -23.25 48.95
N PRO A 1134 16.49 -23.87 49.76
CA PRO A 1134 16.06 -25.25 49.54
C PRO A 1134 15.01 -25.29 48.42
N TYR A 1135 15.16 -26.25 47.50
CA TYR A 1135 14.25 -26.50 46.39
C TYR A 1135 13.78 -27.95 46.39
N VAL A 1136 12.57 -28.17 45.88
CA VAL A 1136 12.04 -29.49 45.53
C VAL A 1136 11.76 -29.50 44.05
N ALA A 1137 12.37 -30.46 43.38
CA ALA A 1137 12.09 -30.70 41.98
C ALA A 1137 11.37 -32.03 41.82
N SER A 1138 10.29 -32.02 41.06
CA SER A 1138 9.38 -33.15 40.97
C SER A 1138 8.96 -33.45 39.54
N VAL A 1139 8.68 -34.72 39.25
CA VAL A 1139 8.08 -35.16 37.98
C VAL A 1139 7.23 -36.40 38.21
N TRP A 1140 6.11 -36.51 37.50
CA TRP A 1140 5.37 -37.77 37.41
C TRP A 1140 6.02 -38.66 36.37
N ILE A 1141 6.26 -39.93 36.70
CA ILE A 1141 6.86 -40.89 35.80
C ILE A 1141 6.19 -42.27 35.92
N LYS A 1142 5.93 -42.91 34.78
CA LYS A 1142 5.52 -44.31 34.67
C LYS A 1142 6.49 -45.05 33.76
N VAL A 1143 7.22 -46.03 34.29
CA VAL A 1143 8.11 -46.84 33.47
C VAL A 1143 7.32 -48.05 32.96
N ALA A 1144 7.20 -48.18 31.64
CA ALA A 1144 6.46 -49.28 31.02
C ALA A 1144 7.35 -50.50 30.76
N ALA A 1145 8.64 -50.28 30.45
CA ALA A 1145 9.64 -51.33 30.30
C ALA A 1145 11.05 -50.79 30.60
N GLY A 1146 11.90 -51.60 31.21
CA GLY A 1146 13.26 -51.20 31.59
C GLY A 1146 13.32 -50.31 32.84
N GLN A 1147 14.21 -49.31 32.83
CA GLN A 1147 14.45 -48.39 33.96
C GLN A 1147 14.66 -46.96 33.46
N ALA A 1148 14.19 -45.96 34.21
CA ALA A 1148 14.43 -44.54 33.94
C ALA A 1148 15.12 -43.88 35.14
N LEU A 1149 15.97 -42.89 34.90
CA LEU A 1149 16.74 -42.18 35.89
C LEU A 1149 16.39 -40.69 35.84
N VAL A 1150 15.77 -40.18 36.90
CA VAL A 1150 15.54 -38.75 37.09
C VAL A 1150 16.76 -38.19 37.80
N THR A 1151 17.39 -37.18 37.23
CA THR A 1151 18.62 -36.56 37.73
C THR A 1151 18.46 -35.06 37.81
N ILE A 1152 19.01 -34.47 38.87
CA ILE A 1152 19.19 -33.03 39.00
C ILE A 1152 20.62 -32.75 39.36
N THR A 1153 21.23 -31.86 38.60
CA THR A 1153 22.62 -31.43 38.79
C THR A 1153 22.63 -29.94 39.09
N ASN A 1154 23.08 -29.55 40.27
CA ASN A 1154 23.13 -28.18 40.79
C ASN A 1154 24.62 -27.80 40.97
N GLY A 1155 25.27 -27.46 39.86
CA GLY A 1155 26.74 -27.37 39.74
C GLY A 1155 27.43 -28.74 39.58
N THR A 1156 28.77 -28.76 39.60
CA THR A 1156 29.56 -29.98 39.35
C THR A 1156 29.54 -30.99 40.50
N ASP A 1157 29.27 -30.51 41.73
CA ASP A 1157 29.58 -31.30 42.94
C ASP A 1157 28.33 -31.89 43.61
N GLN A 1158 27.12 -31.45 43.23
CA GLN A 1158 25.87 -31.93 43.81
C GLN A 1158 24.91 -32.44 42.72
N THR A 1159 24.88 -33.76 42.55
CA THR A 1159 23.95 -34.43 41.62
C THR A 1159 23.05 -35.41 42.38
N MET A 1160 21.75 -35.11 42.39
CA MET A 1160 20.70 -35.96 42.96
C MET A 1160 20.14 -36.87 41.87
N LYS A 1161 19.95 -38.16 42.17
CA LYS A 1161 19.47 -39.15 41.20
C LYS A 1161 18.44 -40.09 41.83
N GLN A 1162 17.37 -40.38 41.10
CA GLN A 1162 16.38 -41.40 41.47
C GLN A 1162 16.09 -42.31 40.28
N THR A 1163 16.39 -43.60 40.44
CA THR A 1163 16.03 -44.63 39.47
C THR A 1163 14.59 -45.10 39.69
N CYS A 1164 13.85 -45.23 38.60
CA CYS A 1164 12.49 -45.75 38.52
C CYS A 1164 12.49 -47.02 37.66
N LYS A 1165 11.92 -48.10 38.19
CA LYS A 1165 11.71 -49.37 37.47
C LYS A 1165 10.26 -49.47 37.00
N ALA A 1166 9.98 -50.45 36.15
CA ALA A 1166 8.64 -50.70 35.62
C ALA A 1166 7.56 -50.76 36.71
N GLY A 1167 6.42 -50.09 36.50
CA GLY A 1167 5.34 -49.96 37.48
C GLY A 1167 4.35 -48.86 37.13
N ASP A 1168 3.41 -48.56 38.02
CA ASP A 1168 2.43 -47.49 37.83
C ASP A 1168 3.01 -46.08 38.00
N TRP A 1169 2.22 -45.07 37.60
CA TRP A 1169 2.60 -43.66 37.73
C TRP A 1169 2.96 -43.33 39.18
N LYS A 1170 4.11 -42.70 39.36
CA LYS A 1170 4.55 -42.19 40.66
C LYS A 1170 5.24 -40.85 40.51
N ARG A 1171 5.14 -40.03 41.55
CA ARG A 1171 5.84 -38.74 41.62
C ARG A 1171 7.23 -38.96 42.20
N VAL A 1172 8.25 -38.58 41.44
CA VAL A 1172 9.63 -38.50 41.95
C VAL A 1172 9.83 -37.08 42.45
N GLU A 1173 10.34 -36.92 43.68
CA GLU A 1173 10.74 -35.63 44.23
C GLU A 1173 12.19 -35.69 44.71
N LEU A 1174 13.00 -34.74 44.27
CA LEU A 1174 14.40 -34.59 44.65
C LEU A 1174 14.55 -33.23 45.35
N ARG A 1175 14.91 -33.25 46.63
CA ARG A 1175 15.12 -32.06 47.45
C ARG A 1175 16.59 -31.71 47.53
N PHE A 1176 16.94 -30.45 47.27
CA PHE A 1176 18.32 -29.99 47.31
C PHE A 1176 18.38 -28.52 47.74
N VAL A 1177 19.52 -28.07 48.23
CA VAL A 1177 19.76 -26.64 48.46
C VAL A 1177 20.55 -26.11 47.28
N ALA A 1178 20.05 -25.09 46.59
CA ALA A 1178 20.73 -24.48 45.45
C ALA A 1178 22.11 -23.98 45.91
N GLN A 1179 23.20 -24.54 45.38
CA GLN A 1179 24.55 -24.08 45.70
C GLN A 1179 25.12 -23.27 44.53
N HIS A 1180 24.50 -23.43 43.37
CA HIS A 1180 24.78 -22.71 42.16
C HIS A 1180 23.48 -22.11 41.66
N SER A 1181 23.57 -21.02 40.91
CA SER A 1181 22.40 -20.30 40.40
C SER A 1181 21.67 -21.06 39.29
N ARG A 1182 22.06 -22.31 39.03
CA ARG A 1182 21.75 -23.08 37.83
C ARG A 1182 21.63 -24.57 38.17
N ALA A 1183 20.45 -25.14 37.93
CA ALA A 1183 20.22 -26.57 38.07
C ALA A 1183 19.72 -27.20 36.75
N ALA A 1184 20.33 -28.31 36.34
CA ALA A 1184 19.93 -29.07 35.16
C ALA A 1184 19.06 -30.26 35.56
N PHE A 1185 17.87 -30.38 34.97
CA PHE A 1185 16.96 -31.49 35.21
C PHE A 1185 17.03 -32.47 34.02
N ARG A 1186 17.18 -33.76 34.30
CA ARG A 1186 17.26 -34.82 33.27
C ARG A 1186 16.39 -36.02 33.65
N ILE A 1187 15.80 -36.66 32.65
CA ILE A 1187 15.10 -37.94 32.79
C ILE A 1187 15.58 -38.85 31.66
N THR A 1188 16.40 -39.85 31.97
CA THR A 1188 17.04 -40.70 30.96
C THR A 1188 16.69 -42.17 31.14
N ALA A 1189 16.75 -42.96 30.08
CA ALA A 1189 16.76 -44.41 30.17
C ALA A 1189 18.01 -44.86 30.93
N ALA A 1190 17.88 -45.89 31.75
CA ALA A 1190 18.94 -46.41 32.60
C ALA A 1190 18.97 -47.94 32.69
N ASN A 1191 18.37 -48.64 31.70
CA ASN A 1191 18.36 -50.09 31.64
C ASN A 1191 19.64 -50.65 30.98
N PRO A 1192 20.52 -51.35 31.71
CA PRO A 1192 21.81 -51.79 31.16
C PRO A 1192 21.68 -52.81 30.02
N GLU A 1193 20.58 -53.57 29.98
CA GLU A 1193 20.40 -54.73 29.09
C GLU A 1193 19.45 -54.47 27.91
N GLY A 1194 19.11 -53.22 27.60
CA GLY A 1194 18.27 -52.87 26.44
C GLY A 1194 17.61 -51.49 26.54
N ASP A 1195 16.70 -51.19 25.63
CA ASP A 1195 15.97 -49.91 25.63
C ASP A 1195 15.01 -49.83 26.84
N SER A 1196 14.82 -48.62 27.38
CA SER A 1196 13.76 -48.33 28.33
C SER A 1196 12.62 -47.61 27.64
N THR A 1197 11.38 -47.96 28.00
CA THR A 1197 10.18 -47.19 27.63
C THR A 1197 9.50 -46.65 28.87
N PHE A 1198 9.33 -45.33 28.95
CA PHE A 1198 8.72 -44.66 30.09
C PHE A 1198 7.95 -43.41 29.66
N PHE A 1199 7.00 -43.01 30.48
CA PHE A 1199 6.12 -41.86 30.30
C PHE A 1199 6.40 -40.84 31.39
N VAL A 1200 6.44 -39.56 31.05
CA VAL A 1200 6.68 -38.48 32.01
C VAL A 1200 5.66 -37.36 31.84
N ASP A 1201 5.28 -36.72 32.95
CA ASP A 1201 4.36 -35.59 32.96
C ASP A 1201 4.61 -34.66 34.16
N GLY A 1202 4.20 -33.40 34.04
CA GLY A 1202 4.14 -32.44 35.15
C GLY A 1202 5.47 -32.21 35.88
N ALA A 1203 6.58 -32.01 35.17
CA ALA A 1203 7.84 -31.66 35.82
C ALA A 1203 7.85 -30.20 36.32
N SER A 1204 8.42 -29.98 37.50
CA SER A 1204 8.54 -28.65 38.11
C SER A 1204 9.76 -28.57 39.04
N VAL A 1205 10.39 -27.40 39.14
CA VAL A 1205 11.30 -27.05 40.25
C VAL A 1205 10.67 -25.90 41.03
N ARG A 1206 10.56 -26.03 42.35
CA ARG A 1206 9.95 -25.00 43.21
C ARG A 1206 10.72 -24.86 44.52
N GLU A 1207 10.78 -23.65 45.09
CA GLU A 1207 11.39 -23.45 46.42
C GLU A 1207 10.62 -24.27 47.44
N ALA A 1208 11.33 -25.00 48.31
CA ALA A 1208 10.71 -25.75 49.39
C ALA A 1208 10.17 -24.74 50.42
N PRO A 1209 8.96 -24.95 50.99
CA PRO A 1209 8.50 -24.14 52.11
C PRO A 1209 9.52 -24.24 53.26
N ARG A 1210 9.88 -23.10 53.86
CA ARG A 1210 10.83 -23.04 54.99
C ARG A 1210 10.39 -23.89 56.17
#